data_AF-H3HEC4-F1
#
_entry.id   AF-H3HEC4-F1
#
_cell.length_a   1.000
_cell.length_b   1.000
_cell.length_c   1.000
_cell.angle_alpha   90.00
_cell.angle_beta   90.00
_cell.angle_gamma   90.00
#
_symmetry.space_group_name_H-M   'P 1'
#
loop_
_entity.id
_entity.type
_entity.pdbx_description
1 polymer ?
#
loop_
_entity_poly.entity_id
_entity_poly.type
_entity_poly.pdbx_seq_one_letter_code
_entity_poly.pdbx_strand_id
1 'polypeptide(L)'
;MIADKDTQLKQFTEQLCFFKDVLAKKDRVESILAIQRLERQKDELEQQLEKAKFESQAALERLESMKQLHEEAMGTSNNSYLEQIGALEKLTLDLQSSLASTVERYRSLEDSTSQEKAQLRRDKQELERLIRLKDGETGQRQAQATALEAKLSRSVPVDDEELQSRQQREESAWHQRVSALEHALVAERQNTALFRDQQRRAIAMEQEKAVHAVEQAQAVAAELATANICLLERKRQREQEQHAFEQKLKEYADRAKEQAATTETILQEEVASLKGELKSLTEIRENLDRALAHALASPKVKSARHQASLSEVRAELQKAKQKITGLEEQLSRNGSIRTSEIDGKLAQLSARERRGAEDQRGLKKQRADATAERQQLQKEQAELDQRREAQLAAESKQKTDHKLLQQIIVLLAQRLQVLMALFDTTSATRSDSSDDVDIWREIQRQWGALRQELENVDWRLMDMRSQLEALLFDLDGEQRSSQSSGFHGPNPFSDAVAAGRDTVPVAEQLKVSRLLRRLSCPGESLESRARQVEAEEHETFALALAREMTAMKDSYERQLEELRAELRKTQQRRLVTSQRLRAELATERRRSQRAAAQLSERIVEMEAALVAQEKALAAAQTQQQAILDQHAAATSDDERQRALRELAELVGSDQRRRERERIAKLLTYCGASSVTVEHRDRTVEQEAVDEVLHRTLKLTCENELGAL
;
A
#
# COMPACT_ATOMS: atom_id res chain seq x y z
N MET A 1 -119.93 -24.35 -48.54
CA MET A 1 -119.11 -23.43 -47.74
C MET A 1 -118.37 -24.09 -46.56
N ILE A 2 -118.84 -25.22 -45.99
CA ILE A 2 -118.14 -25.90 -44.88
C ILE A 2 -116.96 -26.76 -45.37
N ALA A 3 -117.14 -27.52 -46.46
CA ALA A 3 -116.09 -28.38 -47.02
C ALA A 3 -114.83 -27.63 -47.50
N ASP A 4 -114.96 -26.37 -47.90
CA ASP A 4 -113.86 -25.52 -48.39
C ASP A 4 -113.04 -24.90 -47.25
N LYS A 5 -113.61 -24.83 -46.05
CA LYS A 5 -112.89 -24.42 -44.83
C LYS A 5 -112.10 -25.56 -44.22
N ASP A 6 -112.60 -26.80 -44.32
CA ASP A 6 -111.89 -27.99 -43.83
C ASP A 6 -110.65 -28.33 -44.68
N THR A 7 -110.69 -28.09 -45.99
CA THR A 7 -109.52 -28.22 -46.87
C THR A 7 -108.45 -27.17 -46.57
N GLN A 8 -108.85 -25.91 -46.32
CA GLN A 8 -107.91 -24.86 -45.89
C GLN A 8 -107.31 -25.15 -44.51
N LEU A 9 -108.11 -25.64 -43.54
CA LEU A 9 -107.62 -26.05 -42.22
C LEU A 9 -106.61 -27.19 -42.30
N LYS A 10 -106.84 -28.19 -43.16
CA LYS A 10 -105.84 -29.26 -43.40
C LYS A 10 -104.56 -28.71 -44.00
N GLN A 11 -104.63 -27.81 -44.99
CA GLN A 11 -103.44 -27.17 -45.56
C GLN A 11 -102.66 -26.34 -44.53
N PHE A 12 -103.35 -25.58 -43.66
CA PHE A 12 -102.68 -24.85 -42.57
C PHE A 12 -102.05 -25.77 -41.53
N THR A 13 -102.70 -26.89 -41.21
CA THR A 13 -102.16 -27.88 -40.26
C THR A 13 -100.92 -28.56 -40.82
N GLU A 14 -100.92 -28.91 -42.10
CA GLU A 14 -99.74 -29.45 -42.79
C GLU A 14 -98.60 -28.45 -42.87
N GLN A 15 -98.89 -27.17 -43.16
CA GLN A 15 -97.88 -26.10 -43.13
C GLN A 15 -97.31 -25.89 -41.73
N LEU A 16 -98.13 -25.92 -40.67
CA LEU A 16 -97.67 -25.82 -39.29
C LEU A 16 -96.82 -27.02 -38.85
N CYS A 17 -97.16 -28.23 -39.27
CA CYS A 17 -96.33 -29.41 -39.05
C CYS A 17 -94.98 -29.28 -39.77
N PHE A 18 -94.97 -28.79 -41.02
CA PHE A 18 -93.73 -28.53 -41.75
C PHE A 18 -92.84 -27.48 -41.04
N PHE A 19 -93.41 -26.37 -40.56
CA PHE A 19 -92.64 -25.37 -39.83
C PHE A 19 -92.10 -25.89 -38.50
N LYS A 20 -92.86 -26.71 -37.77
CA LYS A 20 -92.37 -27.39 -36.55
C LYS A 20 -91.20 -28.32 -36.84
N ASP A 21 -91.28 -29.10 -37.93
CA ASP A 21 -90.19 -29.99 -38.33
C ASP A 21 -88.94 -29.23 -38.79
N VAL A 22 -89.11 -28.10 -39.49
CA VAL A 22 -87.99 -27.24 -39.91
C VAL A 22 -87.32 -26.57 -38.70
N LEU A 23 -88.10 -26.08 -37.74
CA LEU A 23 -87.55 -25.49 -36.51
C LEU A 23 -86.82 -26.54 -35.64
N ALA A 24 -87.42 -27.72 -35.44
CA ALA A 24 -86.76 -28.80 -34.71
C ALA A 24 -85.46 -29.28 -35.38
N LYS A 25 -85.40 -29.26 -36.72
CA LYS A 25 -84.17 -29.54 -37.47
C LYS A 25 -83.14 -28.44 -37.30
N LYS A 26 -83.55 -27.16 -37.31
CA LYS A 26 -82.66 -26.02 -37.07
C LYS A 26 -82.02 -26.09 -35.68
N ASP A 27 -82.81 -26.33 -34.64
CA ASP A 27 -82.32 -26.44 -33.26
C ASP A 27 -81.34 -27.61 -33.10
N ARG A 28 -81.61 -28.76 -33.76
CA ARG A 28 -80.67 -29.89 -33.78
C ARG A 28 -79.34 -29.53 -34.48
N VAL A 29 -79.38 -28.81 -35.60
CA VAL A 29 -78.17 -28.38 -36.32
C VAL A 29 -77.38 -27.38 -35.48
N GLU A 30 -78.04 -26.42 -34.84
CA GLU A 30 -77.40 -25.45 -33.95
C GLU A 30 -76.75 -26.15 -32.73
N SER A 31 -77.43 -27.15 -32.15
CA SER A 31 -76.89 -27.97 -31.07
C SER A 31 -75.65 -28.77 -31.51
N ILE A 32 -75.65 -29.36 -32.71
CA ILE A 32 -74.50 -30.11 -33.24
C ILE A 32 -73.31 -29.15 -33.47
N LEU A 33 -73.55 -27.96 -34.01
CA LEU A 33 -72.51 -26.95 -34.22
C LEU A 33 -71.95 -26.38 -32.91
N ALA A 34 -72.77 -26.33 -31.85
CA ALA A 34 -72.32 -25.95 -30.51
C ALA A 34 -71.43 -27.03 -29.88
N ILE A 35 -71.82 -28.31 -29.99
CA ILE A 35 -71.02 -29.45 -29.52
C ILE A 35 -69.67 -29.48 -30.25
N GLN A 36 -69.65 -29.35 -31.58
CA GLN A 36 -68.41 -29.31 -32.34
C GLN A 36 -67.50 -28.12 -31.98
N ARG A 37 -68.08 -26.97 -31.58
CA ARG A 37 -67.29 -25.84 -31.07
C ARG A 37 -66.67 -26.15 -29.72
N LEU A 38 -67.42 -26.77 -28.81
CA LEU A 38 -66.91 -27.17 -27.50
C LEU A 38 -65.85 -28.27 -27.59
N GLU A 39 -66.00 -29.23 -28.50
CA GLU A 39 -64.99 -30.25 -28.77
C GLU A 39 -63.68 -29.64 -29.28
N ARG A 40 -63.75 -28.71 -30.26
CA ARG A 40 -62.54 -27.98 -30.71
C ARG A 40 -61.88 -27.19 -29.59
N GLN A 41 -62.67 -26.49 -28.76
CA GLN A 41 -62.14 -25.77 -27.61
C GLN A 41 -61.49 -26.70 -26.58
N LYS A 42 -62.06 -27.89 -26.36
CA LYS A 42 -61.47 -28.91 -25.50
C LYS A 42 -60.12 -29.39 -26.04
N ASP A 43 -60.04 -29.70 -27.34
CA ASP A 43 -58.80 -30.15 -27.97
C ASP A 43 -57.71 -29.05 -27.91
N GLU A 44 -58.09 -27.79 -28.16
CA GLU A 44 -57.18 -26.63 -28.05
C GLU A 44 -56.67 -26.47 -26.60
N LEU A 45 -57.53 -26.63 -25.60
CA LEU A 45 -57.14 -26.55 -24.19
C LEU A 45 -56.26 -27.73 -23.76
N GLU A 46 -56.53 -28.95 -24.22
CA GLU A 46 -55.67 -30.11 -23.97
C GLU A 46 -54.28 -29.92 -24.58
N GLN A 47 -54.20 -29.35 -25.79
CA GLN A 47 -52.93 -29.05 -26.44
C GLN A 47 -52.16 -27.95 -25.71
N GLN A 48 -52.84 -26.92 -25.21
CA GLN A 48 -52.23 -25.89 -24.36
C GLN A 48 -51.74 -26.45 -23.03
N LEU A 49 -52.50 -27.37 -22.41
CA LEU A 49 -52.10 -28.03 -21.17
C LEU A 49 -50.83 -28.86 -21.36
N GLU A 50 -50.75 -29.68 -22.42
CA GLU A 50 -49.55 -30.45 -22.72
C GLU A 50 -48.33 -29.56 -22.99
N LYS A 51 -48.53 -28.48 -23.74
CA LYS A 51 -47.47 -27.48 -23.96
C LYS A 51 -46.99 -26.88 -22.65
N ALA A 52 -47.91 -26.49 -21.75
CA ALA A 52 -47.57 -25.93 -20.44
C ALA A 52 -46.85 -26.94 -19.53
N LYS A 53 -47.25 -28.23 -19.57
CA LYS A 53 -46.54 -29.30 -18.84
C LYS A 53 -45.11 -29.46 -19.33
N PHE A 54 -44.91 -29.50 -20.64
CA PHE A 54 -43.57 -29.61 -21.23
C PHE A 54 -42.70 -28.40 -20.89
N GLU A 55 -43.24 -27.19 -20.97
CA GLU A 55 -42.54 -25.97 -20.56
C GLU A 55 -42.19 -25.97 -19.06
N SER A 56 -43.08 -26.47 -18.20
CA SER A 56 -42.83 -26.62 -16.77
C SER A 56 -41.74 -27.65 -16.47
N GLN A 57 -41.72 -28.79 -17.17
CA GLN A 57 -40.67 -29.80 -17.01
C GLN A 57 -39.31 -29.25 -17.46
N ALA A 58 -39.25 -28.60 -18.63
CA ALA A 58 -38.04 -27.95 -19.10
C ALA A 58 -37.55 -26.84 -18.14
N ALA A 59 -38.46 -26.14 -17.46
CA ALA A 59 -38.11 -25.16 -16.44
C ALA A 59 -37.52 -25.81 -15.18
N LEU A 60 -38.05 -26.96 -14.74
CA LEU A 60 -37.52 -27.72 -13.61
C LEU A 60 -36.12 -28.27 -13.88
N GLU A 61 -35.89 -28.86 -15.06
CA GLU A 61 -34.57 -29.35 -15.46
C GLU A 61 -33.54 -28.22 -15.51
N ARG A 62 -33.90 -27.05 -16.06
CA ARG A 62 -33.03 -25.87 -16.04
C ARG A 62 -32.68 -25.43 -14.62
N LEU A 63 -33.65 -25.50 -13.70
CA LEU A 63 -33.45 -25.10 -12.31
C LEU A 63 -32.54 -26.09 -11.56
N GLU A 64 -32.66 -27.39 -11.82
CA GLU A 64 -31.73 -28.41 -11.30
C GLU A 64 -30.31 -28.21 -11.82
N SER A 65 -30.14 -28.00 -13.13
CA SER A 65 -28.82 -27.71 -13.71
C SER A 65 -28.20 -26.43 -13.12
N MET A 66 -29.01 -25.40 -12.87
CA MET A 66 -28.53 -24.16 -12.25
C MET A 66 -28.11 -24.37 -10.79
N LYS A 67 -28.82 -25.22 -10.05
CA LYS A 67 -28.43 -25.60 -8.67
C LYS A 67 -27.11 -26.36 -8.66
N GLN A 68 -26.93 -27.35 -9.54
CA GLN A 68 -25.68 -28.10 -9.65
C GLN A 68 -24.49 -27.19 -9.97
N LEU A 69 -24.64 -26.31 -10.96
CA LEU A 69 -23.60 -25.32 -11.30
C LEU A 69 -23.30 -24.38 -10.12
N HIS A 70 -24.31 -23.99 -9.35
CA HIS A 70 -24.12 -23.17 -8.16
C HIS A 70 -23.38 -23.93 -7.06
N GLU A 71 -23.74 -25.19 -6.80
CA GLU A 71 -23.06 -26.05 -5.83
C GLU A 71 -21.59 -26.30 -6.20
N GLU A 72 -21.30 -26.55 -7.48
CA GLU A 72 -19.92 -26.69 -7.99
C GLU A 72 -19.12 -25.38 -7.86
N ALA A 73 -19.73 -24.24 -8.20
CA ALA A 73 -19.11 -22.92 -8.04
C ALA A 73 -18.81 -22.60 -6.57
N MET A 74 -19.75 -22.91 -5.66
CA MET A 74 -19.53 -22.73 -4.23
C MET A 74 -18.49 -23.70 -3.67
N GLY A 75 -18.47 -24.95 -4.14
CA GLY A 75 -17.46 -25.94 -3.76
C GLY A 75 -16.04 -25.54 -4.18
N THR A 76 -15.87 -25.09 -5.42
CA THR A 76 -14.57 -24.60 -5.92
C THR A 76 -14.11 -23.34 -5.19
N SER A 77 -15.01 -22.38 -4.94
CA SER A 77 -14.70 -21.19 -4.16
C SER A 77 -14.30 -21.53 -2.72
N ASN A 78 -15.05 -22.40 -2.04
CA ASN A 78 -14.75 -22.83 -0.68
C ASN A 78 -13.40 -23.55 -0.58
N ASN A 79 -13.08 -24.43 -1.53
CA ASN A 79 -11.78 -25.08 -1.58
C ASN A 79 -10.64 -24.07 -1.76
N SER A 80 -10.82 -23.07 -2.64
CA SER A 80 -9.85 -22.00 -2.82
C SER A 80 -9.65 -21.18 -1.55
N TYR A 81 -10.73 -20.86 -0.82
CA TYR A 81 -10.62 -20.17 0.47
C TYR A 81 -9.90 -21.00 1.52
N LEU A 82 -10.17 -22.31 1.60
CA LEU A 82 -9.47 -23.21 2.52
C LEU A 82 -7.97 -23.32 2.21
N GLU A 83 -7.59 -23.38 0.93
CA GLU A 83 -6.19 -23.37 0.51
C GLU A 83 -5.50 -22.04 0.87
N GLN A 84 -6.18 -20.90 0.68
CA GLN A 84 -5.66 -19.60 1.08
C GLN A 84 -5.47 -19.49 2.60
N ILE A 85 -6.45 -19.97 3.39
CA ILE A 85 -6.35 -20.00 4.85
C ILE A 85 -5.15 -20.85 5.28
N GLY A 86 -4.99 -22.06 4.72
CA GLY A 86 -3.84 -22.92 5.05
C GLY A 86 -2.49 -22.30 4.66
N ALA A 87 -2.43 -21.57 3.56
CA ALA A 87 -1.22 -20.83 3.17
C ALA A 87 -0.89 -19.68 4.14
N LEU A 88 -1.91 -18.96 4.62
CA LEU A 88 -1.75 -17.88 5.61
C LEU A 88 -1.34 -18.42 6.99
N GLU A 89 -1.93 -19.53 7.42
CA GLU A 89 -1.56 -20.21 8.67
C GLU A 89 -0.10 -20.65 8.66
N LYS A 90 0.34 -21.25 7.55
CA LYS A 90 1.74 -21.64 7.36
C LYS A 90 2.69 -20.45 7.40
N LEU A 91 2.34 -19.36 6.72
CA LEU A 91 3.14 -18.13 6.73
C LEU A 91 3.21 -17.51 8.14
N THR A 92 2.12 -17.59 8.90
CA THR A 92 2.07 -17.12 10.30
C THR A 92 3.00 -17.94 11.18
N LEU A 93 3.02 -19.27 11.04
CA LEU A 93 3.95 -20.15 11.76
C LEU A 93 5.41 -19.88 11.39
N ASP A 94 5.72 -19.67 10.11
CA ASP A 94 7.07 -19.34 9.65
C ASP A 94 7.55 -17.99 10.22
N LEU A 95 6.66 -16.98 10.27
CA LEU A 95 6.95 -15.69 10.89
C LEU A 95 7.17 -15.80 12.40
N GLN A 96 6.35 -16.59 13.11
CA GLN A 96 6.52 -16.84 14.54
C GLN A 96 7.86 -17.53 14.84
N SER A 97 8.24 -18.52 14.04
CA SER A 97 9.54 -19.21 14.15
C SER A 97 10.72 -18.26 13.89
N SER A 98 10.61 -17.41 12.85
CA SER A 98 11.61 -16.39 12.54
C SER A 98 11.74 -15.37 13.67
N LEU A 99 10.63 -14.91 14.25
CA LEU A 99 10.61 -13.99 15.38
C LEU A 99 11.23 -14.61 16.64
N ALA A 100 10.92 -15.86 16.95
CA ALA A 100 11.55 -16.57 18.05
C ALA A 100 13.08 -16.63 17.87
N SER A 101 13.54 -16.97 16.66
CA SER A 101 14.98 -16.99 16.32
C SER A 101 15.66 -15.63 16.40
N THR A 102 14.97 -14.53 16.08
CA THR A 102 15.56 -13.18 16.22
C THR A 102 15.63 -12.77 17.69
N VAL A 103 14.59 -13.07 18.48
CA VAL A 103 14.57 -12.80 19.94
C VAL A 103 15.69 -13.55 20.65
N GLU A 104 15.93 -14.82 20.34
CA GLU A 104 17.05 -15.60 20.91
C GLU A 104 18.41 -14.98 20.56
N ARG A 105 18.59 -14.51 19.32
CA ARG A 105 19.81 -13.82 18.89
C ARG A 105 20.03 -12.51 19.65
N TYR A 106 18.97 -11.73 19.88
CA TYR A 106 19.08 -10.51 20.69
C TYR A 106 19.44 -10.81 22.14
N ARG A 107 18.83 -11.82 22.77
CA ARG A 107 19.20 -12.25 24.13
C ARG A 107 20.67 -12.66 24.21
N SER A 108 21.14 -13.45 23.24
CA SER A 108 22.54 -13.90 23.19
C SER A 108 23.52 -12.71 23.08
N LEU A 109 23.14 -11.68 22.33
CA LEU A 109 23.93 -10.46 22.18
C LEU A 109 23.89 -9.60 23.45
N GLU A 110 22.74 -9.51 24.12
CA GLU A 110 22.58 -8.84 25.40
C GLU A 110 23.43 -9.50 26.50
N ASP A 111 23.44 -10.83 26.55
CA ASP A 111 24.27 -11.61 27.47
C ASP A 111 25.77 -11.37 27.19
N SER A 112 26.18 -11.42 25.91
CA SER A 112 27.57 -11.14 25.50
C SER A 112 28.02 -9.73 25.87
N THR A 113 27.19 -8.72 25.64
CA THR A 113 27.52 -7.32 25.98
C THR A 113 27.54 -7.11 27.49
N SER A 114 26.69 -7.81 28.24
CA SER A 114 26.71 -7.79 29.71
C SER A 114 27.98 -8.44 30.27
N GLN A 115 28.43 -9.55 29.67
CA GLN A 115 29.69 -10.20 30.00
C GLN A 115 30.90 -9.31 29.69
N GLU A 116 30.93 -8.65 28.53
CA GLU A 116 31.98 -7.70 28.15
C GLU A 116 32.03 -6.50 29.10
N LYS A 117 30.89 -5.91 29.45
CA LYS A 117 30.82 -4.84 30.47
C LYS A 117 31.34 -5.30 31.83
N ALA A 118 31.05 -6.54 32.24
CA ALA A 118 31.59 -7.10 33.47
C ALA A 118 33.11 -7.27 33.40
N GLN A 119 33.64 -7.70 32.24
CA GLN A 119 35.09 -7.83 32.03
C GLN A 119 35.78 -6.46 32.08
N LEU A 120 35.27 -5.46 31.35
CA LEU A 120 35.82 -4.10 31.37
C LEU A 120 35.84 -3.48 32.77
N ARG A 121 34.86 -3.80 33.64
CA ARG A 121 34.89 -3.37 35.04
C ARG A 121 36.02 -4.01 35.83
N ARG A 122 36.36 -5.28 35.58
CA ARG A 122 37.49 -5.96 36.22
C ARG A 122 38.81 -5.37 35.73
N ASP A 123 38.97 -5.23 34.43
CA ASP A 123 40.17 -4.68 33.80
C ASP A 123 40.43 -3.24 34.29
N LYS A 124 39.37 -2.43 34.41
CA LYS A 124 39.45 -1.09 35.00
C LYS A 124 39.99 -1.12 36.43
N GLN A 125 39.46 -2.01 37.29
CA GLN A 125 39.93 -2.13 38.68
C GLN A 125 41.39 -2.60 38.75
N GLU A 126 41.82 -3.48 37.85
CA GLU A 126 43.20 -3.94 37.76
C GLU A 126 44.15 -2.83 37.30
N LEU A 127 43.76 -2.06 36.29
CA LEU A 127 44.50 -0.87 35.85
C LEU A 127 44.63 0.17 36.97
N GLU A 128 43.57 0.43 37.72
CA GLU A 128 43.61 1.33 38.89
C GLU A 128 44.60 0.84 39.97
N ARG A 129 44.69 -0.49 40.19
CA ARG A 129 45.69 -1.07 41.10
C ARG A 129 47.11 -0.89 40.57
N LEU A 130 47.34 -1.14 39.28
CA LEU A 130 48.64 -0.98 38.65
C LEU A 130 49.12 0.48 38.67
N ILE A 131 48.22 1.44 38.44
CA ILE A 131 48.52 2.88 38.54
C ILE A 131 48.98 3.22 39.96
N ARG A 132 48.24 2.80 40.99
CA ARG A 132 48.63 3.06 42.39
C ARG A 132 49.99 2.46 42.76
N LEU A 133 50.29 1.26 42.27
CA LEU A 133 51.61 0.64 42.45
C LEU A 133 52.72 1.44 41.76
N LYS A 134 52.47 1.90 40.54
CA LYS A 134 53.43 2.73 39.79
C LYS A 134 53.65 4.09 40.43
N ASP A 135 52.61 4.74 40.94
CA ASP A 135 52.72 6.00 41.69
C ASP A 135 53.53 5.82 42.99
N GLY A 136 53.41 4.67 43.64
CA GLY A 136 54.26 4.31 44.77
C GLY A 136 55.74 4.11 44.38
N GLU A 137 56.00 3.40 43.28
CA GLU A 137 57.36 3.20 42.75
C GLU A 137 58.02 4.52 42.31
N THR A 138 57.27 5.41 41.64
CA THR A 138 57.78 6.72 41.21
C THR A 138 58.04 7.61 42.42
N GLY A 139 57.17 7.62 43.43
CA GLY A 139 57.40 8.30 44.70
C GLY A 139 58.66 7.81 45.42
N GLN A 140 58.89 6.49 45.46
CA GLN A 140 60.12 5.92 46.02
C GLN A 140 61.37 6.29 45.22
N ARG A 141 61.31 6.25 43.89
CA ARG A 141 62.42 6.68 43.02
C ARG A 141 62.72 8.16 43.19
N GLN A 142 61.70 9.00 43.33
CA GLN A 142 61.87 10.44 43.55
C GLN A 142 62.45 10.75 44.94
N ALA A 143 62.06 9.98 45.97
CA ALA A 143 62.68 10.06 47.29
C ALA A 143 64.16 9.59 47.29
N GLN A 144 64.48 8.54 46.52
CA GLN A 144 65.87 8.13 46.32
C GLN A 144 66.69 9.14 45.52
N ALA A 145 66.12 9.72 44.45
CA ALA A 145 66.78 10.73 43.63
C ALA A 145 67.09 12.00 44.44
N THR A 146 66.12 12.50 45.21
CA THR A 146 66.35 13.64 46.11
C THR A 146 67.37 13.35 47.22
N ALA A 147 67.38 12.11 47.75
CA ALA A 147 68.40 11.68 48.71
C ALA A 147 69.80 11.53 48.07
N LEU A 148 69.88 11.18 46.79
CA LEU A 148 71.14 11.11 46.03
C LEU A 148 71.62 12.50 45.59
N GLU A 149 70.72 13.40 45.19
CA GLU A 149 71.03 14.81 44.90
C GLU A 149 71.56 15.54 46.15
N ALA A 150 70.98 15.28 47.33
CA ALA A 150 71.50 15.81 48.59
C ALA A 150 72.90 15.29 48.94
N LYS A 151 73.27 14.09 48.47
CA LYS A 151 74.61 13.50 48.63
C LYS A 151 75.60 14.00 47.58
N LEU A 152 75.16 14.19 46.33
CA LEU A 152 75.95 14.72 45.21
C LEU A 152 76.25 16.22 45.35
N SER A 153 75.37 16.99 45.99
CA SER A 153 75.59 18.41 46.31
C SER A 153 76.79 18.66 47.24
N ARG A 154 77.45 17.62 47.74
CA ARG A 154 78.59 17.69 48.67
C ARG A 154 79.94 17.33 48.06
N SER A 155 80.00 16.87 46.83
CA SER A 155 81.28 16.53 46.20
C SER A 155 81.13 16.44 44.69
N VAL A 156 81.81 17.34 43.99
CA VAL A 156 82.71 17.09 42.84
C VAL A 156 82.70 18.34 41.95
N PRO A 157 83.86 18.99 41.71
CA PRO A 157 84.04 19.88 40.58
C PRO A 157 84.24 19.02 39.32
N VAL A 158 83.39 19.19 38.31
CA VAL A 158 83.48 18.49 37.01
C VAL A 158 83.93 19.49 35.96
N ASP A 159 84.83 19.08 35.08
CA ASP A 159 85.32 19.88 33.95
C ASP A 159 84.17 20.38 33.05
N ASP A 160 84.05 21.70 32.95
CA ASP A 160 82.86 22.41 32.46
C ASP A 160 82.64 22.32 30.93
N GLU A 161 83.66 22.08 30.12
CA GLU A 161 83.56 22.22 28.64
C GLU A 161 82.87 21.03 27.93
N GLU A 162 83.12 19.80 28.36
CA GLU A 162 82.46 18.62 27.76
C GLU A 162 81.00 18.48 28.23
N LEU A 163 80.71 18.89 29.48
CA LEU A 163 79.35 18.94 30.01
C LEU A 163 78.51 19.98 29.28
N GLN A 164 79.05 21.18 29.04
CA GLN A 164 78.36 22.21 28.26
C GLN A 164 78.11 21.76 26.82
N SER A 165 79.09 21.08 26.20
CA SER A 165 78.91 20.55 24.83
C SER A 165 77.86 19.44 24.75
N ARG A 166 77.74 18.59 25.78
CA ARG A 166 76.68 17.56 25.86
C ARG A 166 75.32 18.19 26.15
N GLN A 167 75.25 19.13 27.09
CA GLN A 167 74.03 19.89 27.39
C GLN A 167 73.51 20.63 26.16
N GLN A 168 74.36 21.31 25.39
CA GLN A 168 73.94 21.99 24.16
C GLN A 168 73.41 21.02 23.08
N ARG A 169 73.96 19.81 22.98
CA ARG A 169 73.43 18.78 22.06
C ARG A 169 72.10 18.22 22.55
N GLU A 170 71.94 18.03 23.85
CA GLU A 170 70.69 17.57 24.45
C GLU A 170 69.61 18.65 24.37
N GLU A 171 69.95 19.91 24.61
CA GLU A 171 69.07 21.08 24.46
C GLU A 171 68.65 21.26 23.00
N SER A 172 69.58 21.18 22.04
CA SER A 172 69.22 21.27 20.61
C SER A 172 68.36 20.09 20.14
N ALA A 173 68.63 18.86 20.60
CA ALA A 173 67.77 17.71 20.34
C ALA A 173 66.39 17.86 20.99
N TRP A 174 66.33 18.44 22.20
CA TRP A 174 65.08 18.74 22.88
C TRP A 174 64.29 19.81 22.15
N HIS A 175 64.92 20.92 21.73
CA HIS A 175 64.29 21.96 20.94
C HIS A 175 63.77 21.43 19.59
N GLN A 176 64.52 20.56 18.91
CA GLN A 176 64.04 19.91 17.68
C GLN A 176 62.81 19.03 17.93
N ARG A 177 62.79 18.28 19.04
CA ARG A 177 61.61 17.46 19.43
C ARG A 177 60.41 18.35 19.76
N VAL A 178 60.64 19.45 20.48
CA VAL A 178 59.57 20.42 20.79
C VAL A 178 59.02 21.06 19.52
N SER A 179 59.87 21.55 18.61
CA SER A 179 59.42 22.08 17.31
C SER A 179 58.65 21.04 16.49
N ALA A 180 59.10 19.78 16.47
CA ALA A 180 58.39 18.71 15.78
C ALA A 180 57.00 18.44 16.39
N LEU A 181 56.88 18.44 17.71
CA LEU A 181 55.60 18.30 18.41
C LEU A 181 54.68 19.52 18.18
N GLU A 182 55.24 20.73 18.12
CA GLU A 182 54.47 21.94 17.78
C GLU A 182 53.93 21.88 16.35
N HIS A 183 54.74 21.46 15.37
CA HIS A 183 54.28 21.26 14.00
C HIS A 183 53.22 20.17 13.90
N ALA A 184 53.38 19.04 14.60
CA ALA A 184 52.38 17.98 14.63
C ALA A 184 51.07 18.47 15.27
N LEU A 185 51.13 19.24 16.36
CA LEU A 185 49.96 19.82 16.99
C LEU A 185 49.24 20.83 16.09
N VAL A 186 49.99 21.66 15.34
CA VAL A 186 49.42 22.58 14.35
C VAL A 186 48.74 21.81 13.21
N ALA A 187 49.35 20.74 12.72
CA ALA A 187 48.75 19.89 11.69
C ALA A 187 47.45 19.23 12.17
N GLU A 188 47.43 18.70 13.40
CA GLU A 188 46.20 18.15 14.01
C GLU A 188 45.11 19.19 14.21
N ARG A 189 45.47 20.42 14.61
CA ARG A 189 44.51 21.54 14.68
C ARG A 189 43.92 21.89 13.32
N GLN A 190 44.72 21.83 12.25
CA GLN A 190 44.24 22.05 10.88
C GLN A 190 43.33 20.91 10.41
N ASN A 191 43.71 19.65 10.66
CA ASN A 191 42.89 18.48 10.31
C ASN A 191 41.54 18.49 11.02
N THR A 192 41.52 18.81 12.32
CA THR A 192 40.28 18.93 13.10
C THR A 192 39.40 20.09 12.63
N ALA A 193 40.00 21.21 12.19
CA ALA A 193 39.24 22.32 11.58
C ALA A 193 38.61 21.91 10.24
N LEU A 194 39.37 21.26 9.35
CA LEU A 194 38.86 20.75 8.07
C LEU A 194 37.75 19.72 8.26
N PHE A 195 37.88 18.82 9.24
CA PHE A 195 36.85 17.83 9.55
C PHE A 195 35.55 18.50 10.04
N ARG A 196 35.66 19.51 10.92
CA ARG A 196 34.50 20.30 11.37
C ARG A 196 33.83 21.04 10.22
N ASP A 197 34.59 21.60 9.29
CA ASP A 197 34.04 22.30 8.13
C ASP A 197 33.36 21.32 7.15
N GLN A 198 33.92 20.12 6.95
CA GLN A 198 33.26 19.07 6.18
C GLN A 198 31.94 18.63 6.83
N GLN A 199 31.91 18.45 8.16
CA GLN A 199 30.68 18.14 8.90
C GLN A 199 29.64 19.26 8.77
N ARG A 200 30.04 20.53 8.90
CA ARG A 200 29.13 21.68 8.71
C ARG A 200 28.54 21.73 7.31
N ARG A 201 29.35 21.50 6.27
CA ARG A 201 28.87 21.42 4.88
C ARG A 201 27.91 20.26 4.68
N ALA A 202 28.19 19.08 5.25
CA ALA A 202 27.29 17.94 5.17
C ALA A 202 25.94 18.24 5.83
N ILE A 203 25.94 18.85 7.02
CA ILE A 203 24.71 19.26 7.72
C ILE A 203 23.95 20.30 6.89
N ALA A 204 24.63 21.30 6.34
CA ALA A 204 23.98 22.33 5.50
C ALA A 204 23.32 21.71 4.25
N MET A 205 24.00 20.79 3.57
CA MET A 205 23.44 20.08 2.41
C MET A 205 22.21 19.24 2.77
N GLU A 206 22.20 18.57 3.93
CA GLU A 206 21.03 17.82 4.38
C GLU A 206 19.87 18.75 4.79
N GLN A 207 20.17 19.91 5.39
CA GLN A 207 19.15 20.93 5.68
C GLN A 207 18.53 21.49 4.40
N GLU A 208 19.33 21.80 3.38
CA GLU A 208 18.83 22.27 2.07
C GLU A 208 17.95 21.22 1.39
N LYS A 209 18.34 19.93 1.42
CA LYS A 209 17.51 18.83 0.92
C LYS A 209 16.18 18.73 1.67
N ALA A 210 16.21 18.88 3.00
CA ALA A 210 15.00 18.85 3.82
C ALA A 210 14.06 20.03 3.50
N VAL A 211 14.60 21.24 3.33
CA VAL A 211 13.83 22.43 2.92
C VAL A 211 13.19 22.20 1.55
N HIS A 212 13.97 21.74 0.56
CA HIS A 212 13.44 21.45 -0.77
C HIS A 212 12.35 20.36 -0.76
N ALA A 213 12.50 19.32 0.07
CA ALA A 213 11.47 18.30 0.25
C ALA A 213 10.19 18.86 0.86
N VAL A 214 10.29 19.77 1.84
CA VAL A 214 9.15 20.47 2.43
C VAL A 214 8.46 21.38 1.42
N GLU A 215 9.22 22.13 0.62
CA GLU A 215 8.67 22.98 -0.45
C GLU A 215 7.91 22.16 -1.51
N GLN A 216 8.46 21.01 -1.92
CA GLN A 216 7.77 20.09 -2.82
C GLN A 216 6.48 19.54 -2.20
N ALA A 217 6.50 19.15 -0.93
CA ALA A 217 5.31 18.67 -0.22
C ALA A 217 4.24 19.77 -0.12
N GLN A 218 4.63 21.02 0.12
CA GLN A 218 3.73 22.16 0.15
C GLN A 218 3.12 22.46 -1.22
N ALA A 219 3.90 22.38 -2.30
CA ALA A 219 3.40 22.55 -3.66
C ALA A 219 2.33 21.50 -4.01
N VAL A 220 2.59 20.22 -3.71
CA VAL A 220 1.62 19.13 -3.91
C VAL A 220 0.37 19.34 -3.04
N ALA A 221 0.52 19.79 -1.80
CA ALA A 221 -0.61 20.09 -0.93
C ALA A 221 -1.48 21.25 -1.48
N ALA A 222 -0.87 22.28 -2.06
CA ALA A 222 -1.59 23.39 -2.70
C ALA A 222 -2.35 22.95 -3.95
N GLU A 223 -1.75 22.07 -4.77
CA GLU A 223 -2.42 21.47 -5.93
C GLU A 223 -3.62 20.61 -5.51
N LEU A 224 -3.46 19.79 -4.47
CA LEU A 224 -4.55 18.99 -3.90
C LEU A 224 -5.67 19.85 -3.31
N ALA A 225 -5.34 20.93 -2.60
CA ALA A 225 -6.32 21.88 -2.09
C ALA A 225 -7.12 22.52 -3.24
N THR A 226 -6.45 22.92 -4.31
CA THR A 226 -7.09 23.48 -5.51
C THR A 226 -7.98 22.44 -6.20
N ALA A 227 -7.52 21.20 -6.33
CA ALA A 227 -8.32 20.10 -6.88
C ALA A 227 -9.58 19.83 -6.05
N ASN A 228 -9.47 19.85 -4.72
CA ASN A 228 -10.61 19.69 -3.82
C ASN A 228 -11.64 20.83 -3.98
N ILE A 229 -11.20 22.08 -4.12
CA ILE A 229 -12.10 23.21 -4.39
C ILE A 229 -12.84 22.98 -5.72
N CYS A 230 -12.13 22.61 -6.79
CA CYS A 230 -12.75 22.31 -8.09
C CYS A 230 -13.76 21.15 -8.02
N LEU A 231 -13.48 20.11 -7.25
CA LEU A 231 -14.40 18.98 -7.04
C LEU A 231 -15.65 19.41 -6.26
N LEU A 232 -15.50 20.25 -5.24
CA LEU A 232 -16.62 20.82 -4.48
C LEU A 232 -17.49 21.71 -5.38
N GLU A 233 -16.88 22.56 -6.21
CA GLU A 233 -17.59 23.39 -7.19
C GLU A 233 -18.39 22.53 -8.18
N ARG A 234 -17.78 21.47 -8.72
CA ARG A 234 -18.47 20.50 -9.60
C ARG A 234 -19.58 19.75 -8.91
N LYS A 235 -19.42 19.42 -7.63
CA LYS A 235 -20.49 18.76 -6.85
C LYS A 235 -21.66 19.72 -6.68
N ARG A 236 -21.39 20.98 -6.33
CA ARG A 236 -22.40 22.03 -6.23
C ARG A 236 -23.13 22.27 -7.55
N GLN A 237 -22.41 22.28 -8.68
CA GLN A 237 -23.02 22.41 -10.01
C GLN A 237 -23.94 21.22 -10.34
N ARG A 238 -23.50 19.98 -10.07
CA ARG A 238 -24.35 18.79 -10.25
C ARG A 238 -25.62 18.83 -9.41
N GLU A 239 -25.52 19.28 -8.15
CA GLU A 239 -26.69 19.46 -7.28
C GLU A 239 -27.66 20.52 -7.86
N GLN A 240 -27.14 21.62 -8.41
CA GLN A 240 -27.96 22.64 -9.08
C GLN A 240 -28.62 22.11 -10.35
N GLU A 241 -27.90 21.35 -11.18
CA GLU A 241 -28.43 20.74 -12.39
C GLU A 241 -29.49 19.68 -12.09
N GLN A 242 -29.26 18.84 -11.08
CA GLN A 242 -30.25 17.86 -10.59
C GLN A 242 -31.52 18.58 -10.14
N HIS A 243 -31.39 19.63 -9.33
CA HIS A 243 -32.54 20.42 -8.88
C HIS A 243 -33.29 21.07 -10.05
N ALA A 244 -32.58 21.62 -11.05
CA ALA A 244 -33.20 22.18 -12.24
C ALA A 244 -33.90 21.11 -13.11
N PHE A 245 -33.33 19.91 -13.18
CA PHE A 245 -33.93 18.79 -13.90
C PHE A 245 -35.19 18.28 -13.19
N GLU A 246 -35.16 18.15 -11.86
CA GLU A 246 -36.33 17.82 -11.05
C GLU A 246 -37.46 18.84 -11.20
N GLN A 247 -37.13 20.13 -11.27
CA GLN A 247 -38.11 21.18 -11.56
C GLN A 247 -38.74 21.01 -12.95
N LYS A 248 -37.93 20.79 -13.99
CA LYS A 248 -38.45 20.53 -15.34
C LYS A 248 -39.33 19.27 -15.40
N LEU A 249 -38.96 18.20 -14.70
CA LEU A 249 -39.77 17.00 -14.59
C LEU A 249 -41.12 17.27 -13.94
N LYS A 250 -41.16 18.10 -12.88
CA LYS A 250 -42.41 18.55 -12.27
C LYS A 250 -43.25 19.35 -13.25
N GLU A 251 -42.65 20.31 -13.96
CA GLU A 251 -43.36 21.10 -14.99
C GLU A 251 -43.93 20.22 -16.12
N TYR A 252 -43.19 19.21 -16.60
CA TYR A 252 -43.69 18.27 -17.60
C TYR A 252 -44.82 17.40 -17.05
N ALA A 253 -44.72 16.92 -15.81
CA ALA A 253 -45.76 16.15 -15.17
C ALA A 253 -47.05 16.96 -15.00
N ASP A 254 -46.94 18.24 -14.65
CA ASP A 254 -48.09 19.13 -14.51
C ASP A 254 -48.72 19.45 -15.87
N ARG A 255 -47.92 19.74 -16.91
CA ARG A 255 -48.44 19.90 -18.28
C ARG A 255 -49.12 18.63 -18.81
N ALA A 256 -48.58 17.46 -18.50
CA ALA A 256 -49.19 16.19 -18.91
C ALA A 256 -50.53 15.96 -18.21
N LYS A 257 -50.66 16.33 -16.92
CA LYS A 257 -51.93 16.30 -16.20
C LYS A 257 -52.95 17.27 -16.79
N GLU A 258 -52.54 18.51 -17.10
CA GLU A 258 -53.41 19.49 -17.75
C GLU A 258 -53.88 18.99 -19.12
N GLN A 259 -52.98 18.46 -19.94
CA GLN A 259 -53.33 17.86 -21.23
C GLN A 259 -54.28 16.68 -21.07
N ALA A 260 -54.01 15.77 -20.14
CA ALA A 260 -54.90 14.65 -19.86
C ALA A 260 -56.32 15.13 -19.49
N ALA A 261 -56.42 16.12 -18.60
CA ALA A 261 -57.70 16.72 -18.23
C ALA A 261 -58.43 17.34 -19.43
N THR A 262 -57.72 18.07 -20.31
CA THR A 262 -58.34 18.64 -21.51
C THR A 262 -58.80 17.57 -22.51
N THR A 263 -58.04 16.49 -22.69
CA THR A 263 -58.44 15.38 -23.56
C THR A 263 -59.64 14.64 -22.99
N GLU A 264 -59.72 14.50 -21.66
CA GLU A 264 -60.86 13.88 -21.00
C GLU A 264 -62.12 14.71 -21.20
N THR A 265 -62.05 16.04 -21.08
CA THR A 265 -63.20 16.92 -21.35
C THR A 265 -63.67 16.84 -22.80
N ILE A 266 -62.74 16.84 -23.77
CA ILE A 266 -63.08 16.72 -25.20
C ILE A 266 -63.75 15.37 -25.48
N LEU A 267 -63.21 14.27 -24.96
CA LEU A 267 -63.80 12.94 -25.12
C LEU A 267 -65.18 12.86 -24.47
N GLN A 268 -65.39 13.49 -23.32
CA GLN A 268 -66.71 13.53 -22.67
C GLN A 268 -67.74 14.28 -23.53
N GLU A 269 -67.34 15.40 -24.16
CA GLU A 269 -68.19 16.16 -25.08
C GLU A 269 -68.51 15.35 -26.36
N GLU A 270 -67.52 14.70 -26.97
CA GLU A 270 -67.72 13.84 -28.15
C GLU A 270 -68.65 12.65 -27.84
N VAL A 271 -68.45 12.00 -26.68
CA VAL A 271 -69.33 10.92 -26.22
C VAL A 271 -70.76 11.42 -26.00
N ALA A 272 -70.94 12.64 -25.47
CA ALA A 272 -72.26 13.24 -25.32
C ALA A 272 -72.90 13.54 -26.69
N SER A 273 -72.14 14.04 -27.66
CA SER A 273 -72.59 14.27 -29.04
C SER A 273 -73.02 12.96 -29.71
N LEU A 274 -72.18 11.93 -29.68
CA LEU A 274 -72.48 10.61 -30.25
C LEU A 274 -73.71 9.97 -29.60
N LYS A 275 -73.91 10.17 -28.28
CA LYS A 275 -75.15 9.73 -27.61
C LYS A 275 -76.39 10.48 -28.12
N GLY A 276 -76.25 11.77 -28.47
CA GLY A 276 -77.31 12.55 -29.12
C GLY A 276 -77.64 12.04 -30.52
N GLU A 277 -76.62 11.77 -31.35
CA GLU A 277 -76.79 11.18 -32.68
C GLU A 277 -77.39 9.77 -32.64
N LEU A 278 -76.99 8.95 -31.67
CA LEU A 278 -77.57 7.62 -31.49
C LEU A 278 -79.06 7.71 -31.20
N LYS A 279 -79.49 8.67 -30.37
CA LYS A 279 -80.90 8.92 -30.05
C LYS A 279 -81.70 9.32 -31.29
N SER A 280 -81.17 10.23 -32.12
CA SER A 280 -81.85 10.65 -33.35
C SER A 280 -81.95 9.51 -34.36
N LEU A 281 -80.91 8.67 -34.50
CA LEU A 281 -80.95 7.47 -35.34
C LEU A 281 -81.97 6.44 -34.83
N THR A 282 -82.11 6.25 -33.52
CA THR A 282 -83.16 5.40 -32.96
C THR A 282 -84.56 5.95 -33.24
N GLU A 283 -84.78 7.26 -33.13
CA GLU A 283 -86.07 7.88 -33.51
C GLU A 283 -86.39 7.69 -34.99
N ILE A 284 -85.41 7.85 -35.88
CA ILE A 284 -85.56 7.60 -37.33
C ILE A 284 -85.93 6.14 -37.58
N ARG A 285 -85.26 5.20 -36.90
CA ARG A 285 -85.57 3.77 -37.02
C ARG A 285 -86.99 3.47 -36.56
N GLU A 286 -87.43 3.99 -35.42
CA GLU A 286 -88.80 3.81 -34.93
C GLU A 286 -89.85 4.42 -35.85
N ASN A 287 -89.54 5.56 -36.48
CA ASN A 287 -90.40 6.18 -37.50
C ASN A 287 -90.51 5.30 -38.76
N LEU A 288 -89.41 4.70 -39.20
CA LEU A 288 -89.39 3.76 -40.34
C LEU A 288 -90.12 2.47 -40.03
N ASP A 289 -89.94 1.91 -38.83
CA ASP A 289 -90.66 0.72 -38.37
C ASP A 289 -92.18 0.99 -38.30
N ARG A 290 -92.59 2.19 -37.87
CA ARG A 290 -93.99 2.66 -37.96
C ARG A 290 -94.48 2.79 -39.41
N ALA A 291 -93.68 3.36 -40.30
CA ALA A 291 -94.04 3.50 -41.73
C ALA A 291 -94.17 2.14 -42.43
N LEU A 292 -93.30 1.18 -42.11
CA LEU A 292 -93.37 -0.20 -42.61
C LEU A 292 -94.60 -0.94 -42.08
N ALA A 293 -94.94 -0.76 -40.80
CA ALA A 293 -96.17 -1.30 -40.22
C ALA A 293 -97.42 -0.73 -40.92
N HIS A 294 -97.41 0.56 -41.30
CA HIS A 294 -98.48 1.18 -42.09
C HIS A 294 -98.55 0.67 -43.53
N ALA A 295 -97.40 0.43 -44.18
CA ALA A 295 -97.35 -0.09 -45.55
C ALA A 295 -97.84 -1.55 -45.66
N LEU A 296 -97.68 -2.35 -44.61
CA LEU A 296 -98.15 -3.74 -44.54
C LEU A 296 -99.65 -3.88 -44.19
N ALA A 297 -100.34 -2.78 -43.86
CA ALA A 297 -101.76 -2.75 -43.46
C ALA A 297 -102.74 -2.30 -44.57
N SER A 298 -102.31 -2.12 -45.82
CA SER A 298 -103.14 -1.61 -46.94
C SER A 298 -103.35 -2.67 -48.05
N PRO A 299 -104.58 -2.83 -48.61
CA PRO A 299 -104.87 -3.88 -49.59
C PRO A 299 -104.43 -3.54 -51.03
N LYS A 300 -103.95 -4.58 -51.70
CA LYS A 300 -103.35 -4.68 -53.04
C LYS A 300 -104.04 -3.93 -54.18
N VAL A 301 -103.23 -3.45 -55.14
CA VAL A 301 -103.60 -3.38 -56.57
C VAL A 301 -102.52 -4.03 -57.43
N LYS A 302 -102.96 -4.97 -58.28
CA LYS A 302 -102.19 -5.66 -59.32
C LYS A 302 -102.12 -4.78 -60.57
N SER A 303 -101.04 -4.88 -61.34
CA SER A 303 -101.12 -4.74 -62.79
C SER A 303 -100.01 -5.55 -63.47
N ALA A 304 -100.45 -6.47 -64.33
CA ALA A 304 -99.62 -7.17 -65.30
C ALA A 304 -99.64 -6.38 -66.61
N ARG A 305 -98.55 -6.39 -67.39
CA ARG A 305 -98.59 -6.64 -68.84
C ARG A 305 -97.21 -6.60 -69.53
N HIS A 306 -97.02 -7.65 -70.33
CA HIS A 306 -96.38 -7.71 -71.65
C HIS A 306 -94.87 -7.45 -71.82
N GLN A 307 -94.17 -8.56 -72.04
CA GLN A 307 -93.62 -8.95 -73.35
C GLN A 307 -92.76 -7.87 -74.05
N ALA A 308 -91.45 -8.00 -73.89
CA ALA A 308 -90.47 -7.34 -74.73
C ALA A 308 -89.28 -8.28 -75.03
N SER A 309 -88.70 -8.03 -76.19
CA SER A 309 -87.96 -8.90 -77.09
C SER A 309 -86.73 -9.66 -76.54
N LEU A 310 -86.44 -10.83 -77.08
CA LEU A 310 -85.18 -11.60 -76.87
C LEU A 310 -83.90 -10.81 -77.24
N SER A 311 -84.01 -9.67 -77.93
CA SER A 311 -82.91 -8.71 -78.16
C SER A 311 -82.61 -7.82 -76.95
N GLU A 312 -83.61 -7.51 -76.13
CA GLU A 312 -83.45 -6.72 -74.90
C GLU A 312 -82.77 -7.55 -73.80
N VAL A 313 -83.14 -8.82 -73.67
CA VAL A 313 -82.47 -9.78 -72.76
C VAL A 313 -81.01 -10.03 -73.17
N ARG A 314 -80.67 -9.97 -74.47
CA ARG A 314 -79.26 -10.09 -74.93
C ARG A 314 -78.44 -8.83 -74.67
N ALA A 315 -79.05 -7.64 -74.79
CA ALA A 315 -78.43 -6.38 -74.41
C ALA A 315 -78.23 -6.28 -72.88
N GLU A 316 -79.23 -6.72 -72.10
CA GLU A 316 -79.14 -6.82 -70.64
C GLU A 316 -78.12 -7.88 -70.20
N LEU A 317 -78.00 -9.01 -70.91
CA LEU A 317 -76.96 -10.01 -70.66
C LEU A 317 -75.56 -9.48 -70.98
N GLN A 318 -75.37 -8.72 -72.05
CA GLN A 318 -74.11 -8.02 -72.35
C GLN A 318 -73.78 -6.97 -71.28
N LYS A 319 -74.77 -6.21 -70.82
CA LYS A 319 -74.63 -5.24 -69.72
C LYS A 319 -74.32 -5.92 -68.38
N ALA A 320 -74.92 -7.10 -68.12
CA ALA A 320 -74.63 -7.93 -66.97
C ALA A 320 -73.22 -8.52 -67.03
N LYS A 321 -72.76 -8.96 -68.21
CA LYS A 321 -71.37 -9.42 -68.41
C LYS A 321 -70.35 -8.31 -68.17
N GLN A 322 -70.58 -7.10 -68.71
CA GLN A 322 -69.73 -5.94 -68.41
C GLN A 322 -69.77 -5.54 -66.93
N LYS A 323 -70.92 -5.71 -66.26
CA LYS A 323 -71.05 -5.47 -64.83
C LYS A 323 -70.33 -6.53 -64.00
N ILE A 324 -70.32 -7.78 -64.44
CA ILE A 324 -69.56 -8.86 -63.81
C ILE A 324 -68.06 -8.61 -63.95
N THR A 325 -67.56 -8.25 -65.14
CA THR A 325 -66.13 -7.92 -65.30
C THR A 325 -65.74 -6.69 -64.48
N GLY A 326 -66.61 -5.67 -64.38
CA GLY A 326 -66.38 -4.52 -63.51
C GLY A 326 -66.36 -4.87 -62.02
N LEU A 327 -67.21 -5.82 -61.59
CA LEU A 327 -67.24 -6.32 -60.21
C LEU A 327 -66.04 -7.23 -59.91
N GLU A 328 -65.57 -8.02 -60.88
CA GLU A 328 -64.36 -8.85 -60.76
C GLU A 328 -63.10 -7.99 -60.66
N GLU A 329 -62.99 -6.92 -61.44
CA GLU A 329 -61.91 -5.94 -61.31
C GLU A 329 -61.98 -5.19 -59.97
N GLN A 330 -63.17 -4.82 -59.51
CA GLN A 330 -63.36 -4.22 -58.18
C GLN A 330 -63.02 -5.19 -57.04
N LEU A 331 -63.37 -6.47 -57.17
CA LEU A 331 -63.02 -7.50 -56.19
C LEU A 331 -61.51 -7.80 -56.19
N SER A 332 -60.87 -7.80 -57.35
CA SER A 332 -59.42 -7.97 -57.47
C SER A 332 -58.67 -6.79 -56.86
N ARG A 333 -59.10 -5.55 -57.13
CA ARG A 333 -58.52 -4.34 -56.52
C ARG A 333 -58.78 -4.29 -55.01
N ASN A 334 -60.01 -4.55 -54.56
CA ASN A 334 -60.33 -4.56 -53.12
C ASN A 334 -59.67 -5.71 -52.37
N GLY A 335 -59.51 -6.87 -53.02
CA GLY A 335 -58.76 -8.00 -52.49
C GLY A 335 -57.29 -7.63 -52.28
N SER A 336 -56.65 -7.06 -53.30
CA SER A 336 -55.25 -6.60 -53.25
C SER A 336 -55.00 -5.49 -52.21
N ILE A 337 -55.92 -4.53 -52.09
CA ILE A 337 -55.83 -3.45 -51.08
C ILE A 337 -55.99 -4.04 -49.67
N ARG A 338 -56.96 -4.94 -49.44
CA ARG A 338 -57.14 -5.56 -48.13
C ARG A 338 -55.97 -6.45 -47.74
N THR A 339 -55.42 -7.23 -48.67
CA THR A 339 -54.25 -8.07 -48.38
C THR A 339 -53.03 -7.21 -48.05
N SER A 340 -52.77 -6.14 -48.82
CA SER A 340 -51.65 -5.23 -48.53
C SER A 340 -51.83 -4.45 -47.21
N GLU A 341 -53.06 -4.09 -46.83
CA GLU A 341 -53.35 -3.50 -45.52
C GLU A 341 -53.16 -4.49 -44.36
N ILE A 342 -53.56 -5.76 -44.55
CA ILE A 342 -53.36 -6.82 -43.55
C ILE A 342 -51.86 -7.11 -43.39
N ASP A 343 -51.12 -7.24 -44.49
CA ASP A 343 -49.67 -7.45 -44.49
C ASP A 343 -48.94 -6.25 -43.85
N GLY A 344 -49.39 -5.02 -44.14
CA GLY A 344 -48.91 -3.80 -43.51
C GLY A 344 -49.14 -3.78 -42.00
N LYS A 345 -50.32 -4.20 -41.53
CA LYS A 345 -50.64 -4.31 -40.09
C LYS A 345 -49.83 -5.41 -39.40
N LEU A 346 -49.63 -6.56 -40.05
CA LEU A 346 -48.79 -7.65 -39.53
C LEU A 346 -47.32 -7.23 -39.40
N ALA A 347 -46.79 -6.50 -40.39
CA ALA A 347 -45.44 -5.94 -40.33
C ALA A 347 -45.31 -4.91 -39.18
N GLN A 348 -46.33 -4.06 -38.98
CA GLN A 348 -46.37 -3.12 -37.87
C GLN A 348 -46.42 -3.80 -36.50
N LEU A 349 -47.22 -4.87 -36.35
CA LEU A 349 -47.28 -5.66 -35.10
C LEU A 349 -45.95 -6.35 -34.82
N SER A 350 -45.33 -6.98 -35.83
CA SER A 350 -43.99 -7.57 -35.70
C SER A 350 -42.93 -6.53 -35.31
N ALA A 351 -42.99 -5.32 -35.87
CA ALA A 351 -42.10 -4.22 -35.50
C ALA A 351 -42.38 -3.68 -34.09
N ARG A 352 -43.61 -3.82 -33.58
CA ARG A 352 -44.00 -3.40 -32.23
C ARG A 352 -43.58 -4.43 -31.18
N GLU A 353 -43.69 -5.72 -31.48
CA GLU A 353 -43.16 -6.82 -30.66
C GLU A 353 -41.64 -6.75 -30.52
N ARG A 354 -40.92 -6.50 -31.61
CA ARG A 354 -39.45 -6.34 -31.56
C ARG A 354 -39.05 -5.17 -30.66
N ARG A 355 -39.74 -4.03 -30.80
CA ARG A 355 -39.53 -2.86 -29.92
C ARG A 355 -39.84 -3.19 -28.45
N GLY A 356 -40.95 -3.87 -28.16
CA GLY A 356 -41.27 -4.29 -26.79
C GLY A 356 -40.24 -5.27 -26.19
N ALA A 357 -39.68 -6.18 -27.00
CA ALA A 357 -38.64 -7.10 -26.57
C ALA A 357 -37.29 -6.38 -26.31
N GLU A 358 -36.95 -5.39 -27.12
CA GLU A 358 -35.78 -4.53 -26.94
C GLU A 358 -35.93 -3.66 -25.69
N ASP A 359 -37.11 -3.06 -25.44
CA ASP A 359 -37.41 -2.28 -24.24
C ASP A 359 -37.31 -3.14 -22.97
N GLN A 360 -37.83 -4.38 -23.00
CA GLN A 360 -37.68 -5.31 -21.87
C GLN A 360 -36.22 -5.72 -21.62
N ARG A 361 -35.40 -5.87 -22.67
CA ARG A 361 -33.96 -6.12 -22.53
C ARG A 361 -33.24 -4.90 -21.96
N GLY A 362 -33.61 -3.69 -22.41
CA GLY A 362 -33.10 -2.43 -21.89
C GLY A 362 -33.42 -2.26 -20.39
N LEU A 363 -34.66 -2.52 -19.98
CA LEU A 363 -35.08 -2.45 -18.58
C LEU A 363 -34.40 -3.51 -17.70
N LYS A 364 -34.20 -4.74 -18.21
CA LYS A 364 -33.44 -5.77 -17.49
C LYS A 364 -31.98 -5.35 -17.29
N LYS A 365 -31.36 -4.77 -18.32
CA LYS A 365 -29.99 -4.26 -18.24
C LYS A 365 -29.87 -3.11 -17.25
N GLN A 366 -30.77 -2.11 -17.31
CA GLN A 366 -30.82 -1.03 -16.33
C GLN A 366 -31.03 -1.52 -14.90
N ARG A 367 -31.85 -2.56 -14.67
CA ARG A 367 -31.99 -3.15 -13.33
C ARG A 367 -30.70 -3.82 -12.85
N ALA A 368 -30.01 -4.55 -13.73
CA ALA A 368 -28.72 -5.17 -13.40
C ALA A 368 -27.66 -4.09 -13.08
N ASP A 369 -27.57 -3.05 -13.91
CA ASP A 369 -26.64 -1.94 -13.73
C ASP A 369 -26.93 -1.18 -12.42
N ALA A 370 -28.21 -0.88 -12.12
CA ALA A 370 -28.61 -0.24 -10.87
C ALA A 370 -28.35 -1.12 -9.63
N THR A 371 -28.46 -2.45 -9.74
CA THR A 371 -28.09 -3.36 -8.64
C THR A 371 -26.58 -3.41 -8.43
N ALA A 372 -25.79 -3.38 -9.49
CA ALA A 372 -24.32 -3.34 -9.41
C ALA A 372 -23.85 -2.01 -8.79
N GLU A 373 -24.45 -0.88 -9.20
CA GLU A 373 -24.16 0.44 -8.64
C GLU A 373 -24.50 0.52 -7.14
N ARG A 374 -25.64 -0.05 -6.72
CA ARG A 374 -25.98 -0.15 -5.28
C ARG A 374 -24.99 -1.00 -4.48
N GLN A 375 -24.54 -2.13 -5.03
CA GLN A 375 -23.52 -2.94 -4.37
C GLN A 375 -22.18 -2.22 -4.27
N GLN A 376 -21.83 -1.42 -5.28
CA GLN A 376 -20.62 -0.62 -5.28
C GLN A 376 -20.70 0.51 -4.24
N LEU A 377 -21.81 1.23 -4.18
CA LEU A 377 -22.04 2.25 -3.14
C LEU A 377 -22.04 1.66 -1.73
N GLN A 378 -22.56 0.45 -1.53
CA GLN A 378 -22.49 -0.24 -0.23
C GLN A 378 -21.05 -0.58 0.16
N LYS A 379 -20.22 -1.01 -0.80
CA LYS A 379 -18.78 -1.23 -0.55
C LYS A 379 -18.06 0.06 -0.21
N GLU A 380 -18.31 1.12 -0.96
CA GLU A 380 -17.72 2.44 -0.70
C GLU A 380 -18.15 3.01 0.66
N GLN A 381 -19.41 2.82 1.07
CA GLN A 381 -19.88 3.20 2.41
C GLN A 381 -19.17 2.41 3.51
N ALA A 382 -19.05 1.08 3.35
CA ALA A 382 -18.33 0.25 4.32
C ALA A 382 -16.84 0.65 4.43
N GLU A 383 -16.18 0.98 3.33
CA GLU A 383 -14.80 1.49 3.33
C GLU A 383 -14.68 2.86 4.01
N LEU A 384 -15.64 3.77 3.79
CA LEU A 384 -15.65 5.07 4.45
C LEU A 384 -15.89 4.95 5.95
N ASP A 385 -16.77 4.03 6.38
CA ASP A 385 -17.03 3.80 7.79
C ASP A 385 -15.82 3.15 8.49
N GLN A 386 -15.14 2.19 7.85
CA GLN A 386 -13.85 1.67 8.34
C GLN A 386 -12.79 2.77 8.46
N ARG A 387 -12.71 3.71 7.50
CA ARG A 387 -11.78 4.85 7.58
C ARG A 387 -12.12 5.78 8.73
N ARG A 388 -13.40 6.03 8.99
CA ARG A 388 -13.85 6.85 10.13
C ARG A 388 -13.53 6.19 11.47
N GLU A 389 -13.76 4.88 11.59
CA GLU A 389 -13.40 4.11 12.79
C GLU A 389 -11.88 4.13 13.04
N ALA A 390 -11.08 3.95 12.00
CA ALA A 390 -9.62 4.05 12.08
C ALA A 390 -9.16 5.46 12.49
N GLN A 391 -9.81 6.52 11.97
CA GLN A 391 -9.52 7.90 12.37
C GLN A 391 -9.89 8.17 13.83
N LEU A 392 -11.06 7.72 14.29
CA LEU A 392 -11.48 7.86 15.68
C LEU A 392 -10.54 7.10 16.63
N ALA A 393 -10.09 5.91 16.24
CA ALA A 393 -9.11 5.15 16.99
C ALA A 393 -7.76 5.89 17.07
N ALA A 394 -7.27 6.45 15.96
CA ALA A 394 -6.04 7.24 15.91
C ALA A 394 -6.14 8.52 16.78
N GLU A 395 -7.26 9.25 16.72
CA GLU A 395 -7.50 10.42 17.56
C GLU A 395 -7.56 10.06 19.06
N SER A 396 -8.14 8.91 19.40
CA SER A 396 -8.18 8.43 20.78
C SER A 396 -6.78 8.11 21.33
N LYS A 397 -5.94 7.45 20.51
CA LYS A 397 -4.52 7.16 20.81
C LYS A 397 -3.72 8.47 20.95
N GLN A 398 -3.92 9.42 20.04
CA GLN A 398 -3.23 10.72 20.12
C GLN A 398 -3.59 11.49 21.41
N LYS A 399 -4.84 11.42 21.87
CA LYS A 399 -5.26 12.02 23.14
C LYS A 399 -4.62 11.35 24.35
N THR A 400 -4.47 10.02 24.35
CA THR A 400 -3.78 9.31 25.44
C THR A 400 -2.29 9.65 25.46
N ASP A 401 -1.64 9.70 24.30
CA ASP A 401 -0.22 10.07 24.17
C ASP A 401 0.03 11.50 24.65
N HIS A 402 -0.84 12.43 24.24
CA HIS A 402 -0.73 13.83 24.67
C HIS A 402 -0.87 13.98 26.19
N LYS A 403 -1.81 13.25 26.81
CA LYS A 403 -2.01 13.27 28.27
C LYS A 403 -0.80 12.69 29.01
N LEU A 404 -0.19 11.64 28.47
CA LEU A 404 0.97 11.00 29.06
C LEU A 404 2.23 11.89 28.93
N LEU A 405 2.41 12.55 27.79
CA LEU A 405 3.47 13.56 27.61
C LEU A 405 3.32 14.76 28.55
N GLN A 406 2.10 15.26 28.76
CA GLN A 406 1.84 16.33 29.74
C GLN A 406 2.25 15.91 31.15
N GLN A 407 1.94 14.68 31.56
CA GLN A 407 2.32 14.14 32.86
C GLN A 407 3.84 13.99 33.03
N ILE A 408 4.56 13.56 31.99
CA ILE A 408 6.04 13.49 32.00
C ILE A 408 6.64 14.89 32.18
N ILE A 409 6.14 15.90 31.46
CA ILE A 409 6.63 17.28 31.60
C ILE A 409 6.46 17.78 33.04
N VAL A 410 5.33 17.50 33.67
CA VAL A 410 5.08 17.86 35.08
C VAL A 410 6.06 17.15 36.02
N LEU A 411 6.31 15.85 35.83
CA LEU A 411 7.26 15.10 36.66
C LEU A 411 8.71 15.56 36.45
N LEU A 412 9.11 15.90 35.22
CA LEU A 412 10.43 16.48 34.95
C LEU A 412 10.60 17.85 35.61
N ALA A 413 9.55 18.68 35.64
CA ALA A 413 9.56 19.95 36.36
C ALA A 413 9.68 19.74 37.88
N GLN A 414 8.96 18.77 38.44
CA GLN A 414 9.09 18.38 39.86
C GLN A 414 10.50 17.88 40.18
N ARG A 415 11.08 17.05 39.32
CA ARG A 415 12.46 16.55 39.47
C ARG A 415 13.47 17.70 39.52
N LEU A 416 13.34 18.67 38.61
CA LEU A 416 14.18 19.87 38.60
C LEU A 416 14.03 20.68 39.89
N GLN A 417 12.82 20.83 40.39
CA GLN A 417 12.55 21.56 41.63
C GLN A 417 13.17 20.87 42.86
N VAL A 418 13.09 19.55 42.96
CA VAL A 418 13.74 18.77 44.03
C VAL A 418 15.27 18.85 43.92
N LEU A 419 15.83 18.77 42.71
CA LEU A 419 17.27 18.95 42.49
C LEU A 419 17.73 20.35 42.92
N MET A 420 16.98 21.40 42.61
CA MET A 420 17.27 22.75 43.08
C MET A 420 17.26 22.85 44.61
N ALA A 421 16.25 22.28 45.28
CA ALA A 421 16.17 22.26 46.75
C ALA A 421 17.33 21.46 47.40
N LEU A 422 17.80 20.39 46.76
CA LEU A 422 19.00 19.65 47.18
C LEU A 422 20.29 20.49 47.04
N PHE A 423 20.37 21.35 46.03
CA PHE A 423 21.47 22.30 45.86
C PHE A 423 21.41 23.45 46.89
N ASP A 424 20.22 23.95 47.22
CA ASP A 424 20.05 25.01 48.21
C ASP A 424 20.39 24.52 49.63
N THR A 425 19.99 23.30 49.99
CA THR A 425 20.34 22.70 51.30
C THR A 425 21.84 22.43 51.47
N THR A 426 22.56 22.11 50.39
CA THR A 426 24.03 21.92 50.41
C THR A 426 24.82 23.24 50.36
N SER A 427 24.19 24.34 49.95
CA SER A 427 24.78 25.67 50.04
C SER A 427 24.56 26.33 51.40
N ALA A 428 23.43 26.05 52.08
CA ALA A 428 23.16 26.52 53.45
C ALA A 428 24.19 25.98 54.48
N THR A 429 24.72 24.77 54.27
CA THR A 429 25.78 24.15 55.11
C THR A 429 27.15 24.85 55.03
N ARG A 430 27.32 25.81 54.11
CA ARG A 430 28.56 26.59 53.93
C ARG A 430 28.56 27.92 54.67
N SER A 431 27.49 28.29 55.37
CA SER A 431 27.43 29.52 56.17
C SER A 431 28.08 29.33 57.54
N ASP A 432 29.06 30.18 57.84
CA ASP A 432 30.09 30.07 58.87
C ASP A 432 29.63 30.33 60.33
N SER A 433 28.40 29.97 60.72
CA SER A 433 27.96 30.24 62.09
C SER A 433 26.93 29.25 62.63
N SER A 434 27.43 28.23 63.35
CA SER A 434 26.86 27.64 64.57
C SER A 434 27.12 26.12 64.59
N ASP A 435 27.90 25.65 65.57
CA ASP A 435 28.14 24.24 65.90
C ASP A 435 26.90 23.54 66.51
N ASP A 436 25.69 23.87 66.04
CA ASP A 436 24.46 23.24 66.53
C ASP A 436 24.26 21.89 65.83
N VAL A 437 24.61 20.82 66.54
CA VAL A 437 24.40 19.41 66.14
C VAL A 437 22.93 19.15 65.77
N ASP A 438 21.99 19.89 66.35
CA ASP A 438 20.55 19.75 66.06
C ASP A 438 20.16 20.38 64.71
N ILE A 439 20.80 21.47 64.29
CA ILE A 439 20.64 22.06 62.95
C ILE A 439 21.19 21.10 61.90
N TRP A 440 22.34 20.48 62.17
CA TRP A 440 22.93 19.47 61.28
C TRP A 440 22.06 18.23 61.13
N ARG A 441 21.47 17.73 62.23
CA ARG A 441 20.54 16.61 62.19
C ARG A 441 19.27 16.94 61.40
N GLU A 442 18.78 18.18 61.50
CA GLU A 442 17.61 18.62 60.76
C GLU A 442 17.90 18.80 59.26
N ILE A 443 19.04 19.40 58.89
CA ILE A 443 19.50 19.47 57.50
C ILE A 443 19.69 18.06 56.91
N GLN A 444 20.27 17.13 57.68
CA GLN A 444 20.46 15.75 57.24
C GLN A 444 19.12 15.01 57.04
N ARG A 445 18.12 15.29 57.88
CA ARG A 445 16.75 14.76 57.74
C ARG A 445 16.05 15.34 56.51
N GLN A 446 16.14 16.66 56.29
CA GLN A 446 15.58 17.33 55.11
C GLN A 446 16.22 16.85 53.82
N TRP A 447 17.53 16.64 53.83
CA TRP A 447 18.26 16.11 52.68
C TRP A 447 17.92 14.64 52.40
N GLY A 448 17.69 13.84 53.44
CA GLY A 448 17.15 12.48 53.31
C GLY A 448 15.74 12.46 52.70
N ALA A 449 14.86 13.35 53.14
CA ALA A 449 13.50 13.48 52.60
C ALA A 449 13.51 13.89 51.12
N LEU A 450 14.28 14.92 50.75
CA LEU A 450 14.41 15.38 49.37
C LEU A 450 15.02 14.31 48.44
N ARG A 451 15.95 13.49 48.94
CA ARG A 451 16.48 12.33 48.19
C ARG A 451 15.41 11.28 47.92
N GLN A 452 14.60 10.97 48.93
CA GLN A 452 13.52 10.01 48.78
C GLN A 452 12.42 10.54 47.83
N GLU A 453 12.13 11.84 47.85
CA GLU A 453 11.26 12.49 46.87
C GLU A 453 11.82 12.41 45.45
N LEU A 454 13.13 12.61 45.27
CA LEU A 454 13.81 12.48 43.98
C LEU A 454 13.70 11.03 43.43
N GLU A 455 13.97 10.04 44.28
CA GLU A 455 13.86 8.62 43.93
C GLU A 455 12.42 8.25 43.53
N ASN A 456 11.42 8.79 44.23
CA ASN A 456 10.01 8.58 43.89
C ASN A 456 9.62 9.20 42.54
N VAL A 457 10.12 10.40 42.23
CA VAL A 457 9.90 11.06 40.93
C VAL A 457 10.62 10.30 39.81
N ASP A 458 11.85 9.85 40.05
CA ASP A 458 12.63 9.06 39.09
C ASP A 458 11.98 7.70 38.80
N TRP A 459 11.42 7.03 39.82
CA TRP A 459 10.67 5.79 39.63
C TRP A 459 9.41 6.01 38.77
N ARG A 460 8.64 7.08 39.02
CA ARG A 460 7.46 7.42 38.21
C ARG A 460 7.82 7.77 36.77
N LEU A 461 8.93 8.48 36.56
CA LEU A 461 9.43 8.78 35.21
C LEU A 461 9.86 7.51 34.46
N MET A 462 10.46 6.54 35.14
CA MET A 462 10.81 5.25 34.56
C MET A 462 9.58 4.42 34.18
N ASP A 463 8.56 4.36 35.05
CA ASP A 463 7.29 3.68 34.74
C ASP A 463 6.59 4.31 33.53
N MET A 464 6.51 5.65 33.48
CA MET A 464 5.92 6.35 32.33
C MET A 464 6.72 6.18 31.03
N ARG A 465 8.05 6.06 31.12
CA ARG A 465 8.89 5.71 29.98
C ARG A 465 8.60 4.30 29.48
N SER A 466 8.44 3.32 30.36
CA SER A 466 8.07 1.96 29.97
C SER A 466 6.68 1.91 29.31
N GLN A 467 5.74 2.74 29.76
CA GLN A 467 4.43 2.87 29.11
C GLN A 467 4.53 3.50 27.70
N LEU A 468 5.39 4.49 27.48
CA LEU A 468 5.67 5.02 26.14
C LEU A 468 6.34 4.00 25.23
N GLU A 469 7.30 3.24 25.74
CA GLU A 469 8.00 2.20 24.98
C GLU A 469 7.04 1.07 24.57
N ALA A 470 6.07 0.71 25.44
CA ALA A 470 5.01 -0.24 25.11
C ALA A 470 4.07 0.29 24.00
N LEU A 471 3.67 1.56 24.07
CA LEU A 471 2.84 2.20 23.05
C LEU A 471 3.56 2.34 21.69
N LEU A 472 4.88 2.55 21.71
CA LEU A 472 5.70 2.64 20.49
C LEU A 472 5.84 1.28 19.78
N PHE A 473 5.86 0.19 20.56
CA PHE A 473 5.99 -1.17 20.02
C PHE A 473 4.74 -1.61 19.23
N ASP A 474 3.56 -1.10 19.59
CA ASP A 474 2.30 -1.36 18.87
C ASP A 474 2.24 -0.65 17.49
N LEU A 475 2.99 0.43 17.29
CA LEU A 475 3.00 1.18 16.02
C LEU A 475 3.83 0.48 14.91
N ASP A 476 4.86 -0.27 15.29
CA ASP A 476 5.71 -1.00 14.33
C ASP A 476 5.07 -2.30 13.80
N GLY A 477 4.01 -2.78 14.47
CA GLY A 477 3.25 -3.97 14.07
C GLY A 477 2.28 -3.75 12.90
N GLU A 478 1.67 -2.57 12.79
CA GLU A 478 0.58 -2.30 11.85
C GLU A 478 1.01 -1.63 10.53
N GLN A 479 2.23 -1.06 10.45
CA GLN A 479 2.66 -0.30 9.25
C GLN A 479 3.18 -1.15 8.07
N ARG A 480 3.20 -2.49 8.17
CA ARG A 480 3.74 -3.36 7.11
C ARG A 480 2.73 -3.94 6.13
N SER A 481 1.43 -3.68 6.28
CA SER A 481 0.38 -4.37 5.51
C SER A 481 -0.43 -3.48 4.55
N SER A 482 0.00 -2.26 4.23
CA SER A 482 -0.76 -1.38 3.33
C SER A 482 0.08 -0.70 2.26
N GLN A 483 0.79 -1.48 1.43
CA GLN A 483 1.23 -0.98 0.12
C GLN A 483 1.02 -2.02 -0.99
N SER A 484 0.29 -1.58 -2.02
CA SER A 484 0.09 -2.14 -3.36
C SER A 484 -1.14 -3.04 -3.57
N SER A 485 -2.26 -2.41 -3.90
CA SER A 485 -3.33 -2.96 -4.75
C SER A 485 -3.62 -1.94 -5.85
N GLY A 486 -3.71 -2.43 -7.09
CA GLY A 486 -3.50 -1.69 -8.33
C GLY A 486 -4.47 -0.54 -8.59
N PHE A 487 -3.89 0.57 -9.06
CA PHE A 487 -4.61 1.69 -9.63
C PHE A 487 -5.05 1.33 -11.07
N HIS A 488 -6.30 0.87 -11.22
CA HIS A 488 -7.01 0.86 -12.50
C HIS A 488 -8.30 1.68 -12.33
N GLY A 489 -8.15 3.00 -12.44
CA GLY A 489 -9.28 3.91 -12.56
C GLY A 489 -9.89 3.87 -13.98
N PRO A 490 -11.19 4.18 -14.13
CA PRO A 490 -11.87 4.20 -15.42
C PRO A 490 -11.28 5.28 -16.33
N ASN A 491 -11.10 4.93 -17.60
CA ASN A 491 -10.54 5.77 -18.64
C ASN A 491 -11.38 7.07 -18.84
N PRO A 492 -10.79 8.28 -18.69
CA PRO A 492 -11.51 9.56 -18.71
C PRO A 492 -12.10 9.96 -20.09
N PHE A 493 -11.86 9.17 -21.14
CA PHE A 493 -12.34 9.44 -22.48
C PHE A 493 -13.74 8.86 -22.80
N SER A 494 -14.32 8.05 -21.92
CA SER A 494 -15.66 7.46 -22.18
C SER A 494 -16.81 8.43 -21.87
N ASP A 495 -16.63 9.38 -20.96
CA ASP A 495 -17.69 10.33 -20.56
C ASP A 495 -17.73 11.60 -21.41
N ALA A 496 -16.60 12.00 -22.01
CA ALA A 496 -16.53 13.17 -22.89
C ALA A 496 -17.29 12.98 -24.21
N VAL A 497 -17.49 11.73 -24.65
CA VAL A 497 -18.25 11.40 -25.86
C VAL A 497 -19.74 11.19 -25.55
N ALA A 498 -20.10 10.86 -24.30
CA ALA A 498 -21.48 10.64 -23.88
C ALA A 498 -22.23 11.94 -23.52
N ALA A 499 -21.51 12.99 -23.09
CA ALA A 499 -22.08 14.31 -22.79
C ALA A 499 -22.09 15.21 -24.03
N GLY A 500 -23.08 15.01 -24.91
CA GLY A 500 -23.32 15.93 -26.01
C GLY A 500 -23.72 17.33 -25.52
N ARG A 501 -22.88 18.34 -25.88
CA ARG A 501 -23.08 19.82 -25.88
C ARG A 501 -22.64 20.53 -24.58
N ASP A 502 -21.87 21.62 -24.59
CA ASP A 502 -21.79 22.76 -25.53
C ASP A 502 -20.37 23.08 -26.05
N THR A 503 -20.16 23.03 -27.37
CA THR A 503 -18.88 23.29 -28.05
C THR A 503 -18.73 24.71 -28.62
N VAL A 504 -19.64 25.63 -28.31
CA VAL A 504 -19.67 26.99 -28.90
C VAL A 504 -18.48 27.86 -28.46
N PRO A 505 -18.03 27.89 -27.19
CA PRO A 505 -16.88 28.71 -26.79
C PRO A 505 -15.53 28.15 -27.30
N VAL A 506 -15.41 26.82 -27.40
CA VAL A 506 -14.21 26.14 -27.92
C VAL A 506 -14.10 26.31 -29.44
N ALA A 507 -15.23 26.35 -30.16
CA ALA A 507 -15.24 26.61 -31.60
C ALA A 507 -14.76 28.03 -31.95
N GLU A 508 -15.03 29.03 -31.10
CA GLU A 508 -14.49 30.39 -31.27
C GLU A 508 -13.00 30.45 -30.93
N GLN A 509 -12.55 29.77 -29.88
CA GLN A 509 -11.12 29.67 -29.54
C GLN A 509 -10.31 28.93 -30.62
N LEU A 510 -10.88 27.88 -31.24
CA LEU A 510 -10.22 27.14 -32.33
C LEU A 510 -10.17 27.93 -33.63
N LYS A 511 -11.14 28.82 -33.91
CA LYS A 511 -11.06 29.76 -35.05
C LYS A 511 -9.92 30.77 -34.88
N VAL A 512 -9.72 31.27 -33.65
CA VAL A 512 -8.64 32.21 -33.32
C VAL A 512 -7.27 31.52 -33.39
N SER A 513 -7.14 30.29 -32.87
CA SER A 513 -5.91 29.49 -32.97
C SER A 513 -5.54 29.11 -34.41
N ARG A 514 -6.53 28.90 -35.29
CA ARG A 514 -6.30 28.70 -36.74
C ARG A 514 -5.79 29.96 -37.44
N LEU A 515 -6.26 31.15 -37.07
CA LEU A 515 -5.78 32.42 -37.62
C LEU A 515 -4.35 32.74 -37.17
N LEU A 516 -3.98 32.37 -35.94
CA LEU A 516 -2.61 32.51 -35.42
C LEU A 516 -1.64 31.52 -36.10
N ARG A 517 -2.04 30.26 -36.32
CA ARG A 517 -1.21 29.26 -37.02
C ARG A 517 -1.01 29.59 -38.52
N ARG A 518 -1.95 30.31 -39.15
CA ARG A 518 -1.83 30.85 -40.54
C ARG A 518 -0.71 31.89 -40.71
N LEU A 519 -0.27 32.53 -39.63
CA LEU A 519 0.72 33.62 -39.67
C LEU A 519 2.14 33.18 -39.30
N SER A 520 2.35 31.97 -38.76
CA SER A 520 3.63 31.57 -38.14
C SER A 520 4.47 30.55 -38.91
N CYS A 521 4.08 30.09 -40.10
CA CYS A 521 4.88 29.12 -40.88
C CYS A 521 5.40 29.72 -42.20
N PRO A 522 6.71 30.05 -42.32
CA PRO A 522 7.35 30.44 -43.56
C PRO A 522 7.89 29.19 -44.28
N GLY A 523 7.27 28.74 -45.38
CA GLY A 523 7.87 27.64 -46.16
C GLY A 523 7.09 26.99 -47.30
N GLU A 524 5.77 27.14 -47.40
CA GLU A 524 4.99 26.36 -48.39
C GLU A 524 4.51 27.18 -49.59
N SER A 525 4.63 26.58 -50.78
CA SER A 525 4.33 27.21 -52.07
C SER A 525 2.84 27.53 -52.23
N LEU A 526 2.55 28.64 -52.92
CA LEU A 526 1.20 29.19 -53.09
C LEU A 526 0.20 28.22 -53.73
N GLU A 527 0.65 27.28 -54.56
CA GLU A 527 -0.21 26.28 -55.21
C GLU A 527 -0.60 25.11 -54.28
N SER A 528 0.30 24.67 -53.40
CA SER A 528 -0.03 23.69 -52.35
C SER A 528 -0.98 24.30 -51.33
N ARG A 529 -0.82 25.60 -51.03
CA ARG A 529 -1.73 26.36 -50.17
C ARG A 529 -3.13 26.48 -50.79
N ALA A 530 -3.27 26.66 -52.10
CA ALA A 530 -4.58 26.75 -52.77
C ALA A 530 -5.34 25.41 -52.77
N ARG A 531 -4.64 24.29 -53.03
CA ARG A 531 -5.27 22.94 -53.02
C ARG A 531 -5.63 22.45 -51.62
N GLN A 532 -4.87 22.87 -50.61
CA GLN A 532 -5.16 22.56 -49.22
C GLN A 532 -6.30 23.43 -48.67
N VAL A 533 -6.44 24.68 -49.14
CA VAL A 533 -7.59 25.54 -48.83
C VAL A 533 -8.89 24.97 -49.39
N GLU A 534 -8.92 24.47 -50.64
CA GLU A 534 -10.15 23.87 -51.19
C GLU A 534 -10.54 22.54 -50.51
N ALA A 535 -9.56 21.77 -50.01
CA ALA A 535 -9.83 20.58 -49.21
C ALA A 535 -10.29 20.92 -47.78
N GLU A 536 -9.70 21.94 -47.15
CA GLU A 536 -9.98 22.35 -45.76
C GLU A 536 -11.24 23.23 -45.61
N GLU A 537 -11.68 23.93 -46.67
CA GLU A 537 -12.96 24.66 -46.70
C GLU A 537 -14.17 23.72 -46.67
N HIS A 538 -13.98 22.45 -47.04
CA HIS A 538 -15.00 21.40 -46.99
C HIS A 538 -14.78 20.39 -45.86
N GLU A 539 -13.72 20.52 -45.06
CA GLU A 539 -13.53 19.71 -43.86
C GLU A 539 -14.52 20.14 -42.77
N THR A 540 -15.60 19.37 -42.65
CA THR A 540 -16.51 19.50 -41.52
C THR A 540 -15.74 19.49 -40.21
N PHE A 541 -16.15 20.33 -39.26
CA PHE A 541 -15.52 20.49 -37.94
C PHE A 541 -15.22 19.13 -37.25
N ALA A 542 -16.08 18.14 -37.48
CA ALA A 542 -15.91 16.77 -37.00
C ALA A 542 -14.63 16.08 -37.51
N LEU A 543 -14.27 16.25 -38.79
CA LEU A 543 -13.06 15.66 -39.38
C LEU A 543 -11.78 16.31 -38.82
N ALA A 544 -11.79 17.62 -38.66
CA ALA A 544 -10.65 18.34 -38.08
C ALA A 544 -10.46 18.01 -36.58
N LEU A 545 -11.56 17.92 -35.82
CA LEU A 545 -11.51 17.49 -34.42
C LEU A 545 -11.03 16.04 -34.30
N ALA A 546 -11.48 15.14 -35.19
CA ALA A 546 -11.04 13.75 -35.20
C ALA A 546 -9.53 13.63 -35.43
N ARG A 547 -8.96 14.41 -36.35
CA ARG A 547 -7.52 14.41 -36.64
C ARG A 547 -6.68 14.91 -35.45
N GLU A 548 -7.08 16.00 -34.81
CA GLU A 548 -6.41 16.51 -33.60
C GLU A 548 -6.54 15.53 -32.42
N MET A 549 -7.72 14.90 -32.25
CA MET A 549 -7.91 13.85 -31.25
C MET A 549 -7.03 12.62 -31.50
N THR A 550 -6.85 12.20 -32.77
CA THR A 550 -5.91 11.13 -33.11
C THR A 550 -4.46 11.55 -32.89
N ALA A 551 -4.06 12.78 -33.24
CA ALA A 551 -2.70 13.25 -33.00
C ALA A 551 -2.37 13.34 -31.49
N MET A 552 -3.33 13.79 -30.67
CA MET A 552 -3.20 13.79 -29.22
C MET A 552 -3.13 12.36 -28.67
N LYS A 553 -3.97 11.44 -29.16
CA LYS A 553 -3.92 10.02 -28.77
C LYS A 553 -2.55 9.43 -29.05
N ASP A 554 -2.02 9.61 -30.27
CA ASP A 554 -0.72 9.10 -30.66
C ASP A 554 0.42 9.73 -29.83
N SER A 555 0.30 11.01 -29.47
CA SER A 555 1.25 11.69 -28.56
C SER A 555 1.25 11.06 -27.18
N TYR A 556 0.08 10.82 -26.58
CA TYR A 556 -0.03 10.20 -25.26
C TYR A 556 0.39 8.74 -25.28
N GLU A 557 0.10 8.00 -26.34
CA GLU A 557 0.57 6.62 -26.52
C GLU A 557 2.10 6.56 -26.55
N ARG A 558 2.76 7.47 -27.30
CA ARG A 558 4.22 7.58 -27.28
C ARG A 558 4.78 7.92 -25.90
N GLN A 559 4.18 8.89 -25.20
CA GLN A 559 4.61 9.25 -23.83
C GLN A 559 4.42 8.08 -22.85
N LEU A 560 3.34 7.31 -22.96
CA LEU A 560 3.13 6.12 -22.15
C LEU A 560 4.15 5.02 -22.46
N GLU A 561 4.51 4.84 -23.73
CA GLU A 561 5.57 3.91 -24.14
C GLU A 561 6.94 4.32 -23.60
N GLU A 562 7.27 5.61 -23.64
CA GLU A 562 8.49 6.18 -23.05
C GLU A 562 8.53 5.95 -21.54
N LEU A 563 7.46 6.29 -20.81
CA LEU A 563 7.38 6.08 -19.36
C LEU A 563 7.47 4.59 -18.99
N ARG A 564 6.86 3.70 -19.78
CA ARG A 564 6.99 2.23 -19.61
C ARG A 564 8.43 1.77 -19.85
N ALA A 565 9.11 2.33 -20.85
CA ALA A 565 10.50 2.01 -21.14
C ALA A 565 11.45 2.50 -20.03
N GLU A 566 11.22 3.70 -19.49
CA GLU A 566 11.96 4.23 -18.34
C GLU A 566 11.73 3.41 -17.07
N LEU A 567 10.48 2.98 -16.82
CA LEU A 567 10.17 2.09 -15.71
C LEU A 567 10.94 0.76 -15.82
N ARG A 568 10.99 0.16 -17.02
CA ARG A 568 11.78 -1.07 -17.25
C ARG A 568 13.27 -0.83 -17.01
N LYS A 569 13.82 0.29 -17.50
CA LYS A 569 15.24 0.66 -17.28
C LYS A 569 15.55 0.85 -15.79
N THR A 570 14.67 1.51 -15.03
CA THR A 570 14.87 1.72 -13.60
C THR A 570 14.76 0.42 -12.80
N GLN A 571 13.80 -0.45 -13.13
CA GLN A 571 13.69 -1.80 -12.55
C GLN A 571 14.94 -2.64 -12.84
N GLN A 572 15.45 -2.63 -14.06
CA GLN A 572 16.67 -3.34 -14.43
C GLN A 572 17.89 -2.80 -13.68
N ARG A 573 18.04 -1.47 -13.56
CA ARG A 573 19.12 -0.87 -12.75
C ARG A 573 19.01 -1.29 -11.29
N ARG A 574 17.82 -1.26 -10.69
CA ARG A 574 17.59 -1.71 -9.30
C ARG A 574 17.98 -3.18 -9.11
N LEU A 575 17.64 -4.05 -10.05
CA LEU A 575 18.01 -5.47 -10.01
C LEU A 575 19.54 -5.65 -10.05
N VAL A 576 20.22 -4.99 -10.98
CA VAL A 576 21.69 -5.07 -11.12
C VAL A 576 22.39 -4.51 -9.88
N THR A 577 21.96 -3.35 -9.38
CA THR A 577 22.54 -2.75 -8.16
C THR A 577 22.30 -3.65 -6.94
N SER A 578 21.10 -4.22 -6.80
CA SER A 578 20.78 -5.15 -5.72
C SER A 578 21.61 -6.43 -5.78
N GLN A 579 21.81 -7.01 -6.97
CA GLN A 579 22.69 -8.17 -7.17
C GLN A 579 24.15 -7.85 -6.83
N ARG A 580 24.65 -6.70 -7.28
CA ARG A 580 26.01 -6.22 -6.97
C ARG A 580 26.22 -6.08 -5.46
N LEU A 581 25.32 -5.40 -4.75
CA LEU A 581 25.41 -5.21 -3.30
C LEU A 581 25.35 -6.54 -2.54
N ARG A 582 24.51 -7.50 -2.99
CA ARG A 582 24.50 -8.85 -2.40
C ARG A 582 25.83 -9.59 -2.60
N ALA A 583 26.45 -9.45 -3.77
CA ALA A 583 27.75 -10.05 -4.04
C ALA A 583 28.87 -9.43 -3.19
N GLU A 584 28.92 -8.09 -3.10
CA GLU A 584 29.87 -7.36 -2.26
C GLU A 584 29.72 -7.76 -0.78
N LEU A 585 28.48 -7.83 -0.28
CA LEU A 585 28.19 -8.25 1.09
C LEU A 585 28.59 -9.72 1.35
N ALA A 586 28.44 -10.62 0.37
CA ALA A 586 28.94 -11.98 0.47
C ALA A 586 30.48 -12.04 0.51
N THR A 587 31.16 -11.20 -0.25
CA THR A 587 32.63 -11.13 -0.21
C THR A 587 33.16 -10.58 1.12
N GLU A 588 32.52 -9.55 1.68
CA GLU A 588 32.88 -9.00 2.99
C GLU A 588 32.58 -9.97 4.14
N ARG A 589 31.47 -10.71 4.08
CA ARG A 589 31.21 -11.82 5.02
C ARG A 589 32.30 -12.88 4.98
N ARG A 590 32.79 -13.25 3.78
CA ARG A 590 33.89 -14.21 3.66
C ARG A 590 35.21 -13.65 4.20
N ARG A 591 35.51 -12.36 3.96
CA ARG A 591 36.72 -11.71 4.48
C ARG A 591 36.71 -11.63 6.00
N SER A 592 35.61 -11.16 6.58
CA SER A 592 35.43 -11.10 8.04
C SER A 592 35.49 -12.49 8.69
N GLN A 593 34.86 -13.51 8.10
CA GLN A 593 34.97 -14.89 8.58
C GLN A 593 36.40 -15.42 8.58
N ARG A 594 37.20 -15.14 7.53
CA ARG A 594 38.61 -15.52 7.50
C ARG A 594 39.43 -14.80 8.56
N ALA A 595 39.22 -13.50 8.74
CA ALA A 595 39.91 -12.73 9.77
C ALA A 595 39.56 -13.25 11.18
N ALA A 596 38.28 -13.56 11.42
CA ALA A 596 37.85 -14.16 12.68
C ALA A 596 38.48 -15.55 12.92
N ALA A 597 38.57 -16.38 11.88
CA ALA A 597 39.25 -17.68 11.97
C ALA A 597 40.74 -17.52 12.31
N GLN A 598 41.45 -16.62 11.64
CA GLN A 598 42.87 -16.33 11.90
C GLN A 598 43.11 -15.82 13.33
N LEU A 599 42.24 -14.92 13.82
CA LEU A 599 42.32 -14.45 15.21
C LEU A 599 42.02 -15.57 16.20
N SER A 600 41.05 -16.44 15.91
CA SER A 600 40.71 -17.57 16.76
C SER A 600 41.86 -18.57 16.83
N GLU A 601 42.50 -18.90 15.71
CA GLU A 601 43.71 -19.73 15.66
C GLU A 601 44.84 -19.11 16.50
N ARG A 602 45.05 -17.79 16.37
CA ARG A 602 46.08 -17.09 17.14
C ARG A 602 45.81 -17.08 18.64
N ILE A 603 44.55 -16.99 19.05
CA ILE A 603 44.15 -17.09 20.46
C ILE A 603 44.47 -18.50 20.97
N VAL A 604 44.10 -19.55 20.24
CA VAL A 604 44.40 -20.93 20.62
C VAL A 604 45.91 -21.17 20.74
N GLU A 605 46.72 -20.64 19.82
CA GLU A 605 48.19 -20.71 19.91
C GLU A 605 48.72 -20.01 21.17
N MET A 606 48.20 -18.82 21.49
CA MET A 606 48.59 -18.07 22.68
C MET A 606 48.16 -18.76 23.98
N GLU A 607 46.96 -19.33 24.02
CA GLU A 607 46.47 -20.12 25.15
C GLU A 607 47.32 -21.38 25.36
N ALA A 608 47.66 -22.09 24.29
CA ALA A 608 48.56 -23.25 24.37
C ALA A 608 49.96 -22.86 24.88
N ALA A 609 50.50 -21.72 24.44
CA ALA A 609 51.77 -21.20 24.92
C ALA A 609 51.72 -20.82 26.41
N LEU A 610 50.64 -20.19 26.86
CA LEU A 610 50.43 -19.86 28.28
C LEU A 610 50.34 -21.12 29.13
N VAL A 611 49.55 -22.11 28.72
CA VAL A 611 49.44 -23.40 29.43
C VAL A 611 50.80 -24.12 29.50
N ALA A 612 51.59 -24.07 28.42
CA ALA A 612 52.94 -24.63 28.44
C ALA A 612 53.87 -23.88 29.41
N GLN A 613 53.74 -22.56 29.50
CA GLN A 613 54.51 -21.73 30.43
C GLN A 613 54.12 -22.00 31.89
N GLU A 614 52.83 -22.12 32.20
CA GLU A 614 52.32 -22.48 33.53
C GLU A 614 52.83 -23.86 33.97
N LYS A 615 52.79 -24.85 33.07
CA LYS A 615 53.35 -26.19 33.33
C LYS A 615 54.86 -26.15 33.60
N ALA A 616 55.61 -25.37 32.82
CA ALA A 616 57.05 -25.21 33.03
C ALA A 616 57.36 -24.53 34.37
N LEU A 617 56.57 -23.53 34.76
CA LEU A 617 56.71 -22.85 36.04
C LEU A 617 56.38 -23.77 37.22
N ALA A 618 55.31 -24.57 37.11
CA ALA A 618 54.98 -25.58 38.12
C ALA A 618 56.08 -26.66 38.26
N ALA A 619 56.67 -27.10 37.14
CA ALA A 619 57.81 -28.02 37.15
C ALA A 619 59.04 -27.40 37.83
N ALA A 620 59.35 -26.13 37.55
CA ALA A 620 60.45 -25.43 38.21
C ALA A 620 60.20 -25.24 39.72
N GLN A 621 58.97 -24.90 40.12
CA GLN A 621 58.59 -24.78 41.54
C GLN A 621 58.69 -26.10 42.29
N THR A 622 58.24 -27.20 41.69
CA THR A 622 58.36 -28.54 42.29
C THR A 622 59.82 -28.97 42.43
N GLN A 623 60.67 -28.64 41.44
CA GLN A 623 62.12 -28.89 41.53
C GLN A 623 62.78 -28.03 42.61
N GLN A 624 62.41 -26.76 42.75
CA GLN A 624 62.89 -25.89 43.84
C GLN A 624 62.48 -26.45 45.21
N GLN A 625 61.22 -26.88 45.36
CA GLN A 625 60.73 -27.48 46.60
C GLN A 625 61.51 -28.76 46.95
N ALA A 626 61.78 -29.63 45.97
CA ALA A 626 62.56 -30.84 46.19
C ALA A 626 63.99 -30.55 46.67
N ILE A 627 64.65 -29.51 46.14
CA ILE A 627 66.00 -29.09 46.59
C ILE A 627 65.93 -28.53 48.01
N LEU A 628 64.89 -27.76 48.35
CA LEU A 628 64.69 -27.26 49.72
C LEU A 628 64.42 -28.38 50.72
N ASP A 629 63.65 -29.41 50.32
CA ASP A 629 63.39 -30.59 51.16
C ASP A 629 64.69 -31.41 51.37
N GLN A 630 65.54 -31.54 50.34
CA GLN A 630 66.88 -32.13 50.46
C GLN A 630 67.79 -31.35 51.41
N HIS A 631 67.76 -30.02 51.34
CA HIS A 631 68.48 -29.15 52.27
C HIS A 631 67.98 -29.33 53.72
N ALA A 632 66.67 -29.43 53.92
CA ALA A 632 66.07 -29.65 55.23
C ALA A 632 66.40 -31.04 55.82
N ALA A 633 66.52 -32.06 54.98
CA ALA A 633 66.86 -33.44 55.37
C ALA A 633 68.37 -33.69 55.54
N ALA A 634 69.23 -32.76 55.11
CA ALA A 634 70.68 -32.92 55.13
C ALA A 634 71.24 -32.98 56.56
N THR A 635 72.07 -34.01 56.80
CA THR A 635 72.68 -34.29 58.12
C THR A 635 74.10 -33.76 58.25
N SER A 636 74.72 -33.36 57.14
CA SER A 636 76.05 -32.75 57.07
C SER A 636 76.03 -31.36 56.43
N ASP A 637 76.96 -30.49 56.83
CA ASP A 637 77.05 -29.13 56.29
C ASP A 637 77.48 -29.12 54.80
N ASP A 638 78.25 -30.11 54.35
CA ASP A 638 78.64 -30.26 52.95
C ASP A 638 77.44 -30.57 52.04
N GLU A 639 76.47 -31.35 52.52
CA GLU A 639 75.22 -31.64 51.80
C GLU A 639 74.32 -30.41 51.73
N ARG A 640 74.23 -29.63 52.81
CA ARG A 640 73.49 -28.35 52.83
C ARG A 640 74.09 -27.35 51.84
N GLN A 641 75.42 -27.21 51.83
CA GLN A 641 76.10 -26.32 50.89
C GLN A 641 75.99 -26.78 49.43
N ARG A 642 75.85 -28.08 49.16
CA ARG A 642 75.58 -28.61 47.82
C ARG A 642 74.14 -28.28 47.37
N ALA A 643 73.14 -28.53 48.21
CA ALA A 643 71.74 -28.19 47.91
C ALA A 643 71.53 -26.68 47.68
N LEU A 644 72.21 -25.81 48.45
CA LEU A 644 72.14 -24.36 48.23
C LEU A 644 72.80 -23.92 46.92
N ARG A 645 73.89 -24.57 46.50
CA ARG A 645 74.53 -24.32 45.20
C ARG A 645 73.62 -24.74 44.05
N GLU A 646 73.00 -25.93 44.14
CA GLU A 646 72.05 -26.41 43.14
C GLU A 646 70.80 -25.52 43.03
N LEU A 647 70.30 -25.00 44.16
CA LEU A 647 69.21 -24.02 44.18
C LEU A 647 69.62 -22.70 43.50
N ALA A 648 70.82 -22.19 43.80
CA ALA A 648 71.34 -20.97 43.22
C ALA A 648 71.55 -21.10 41.70
N GLU A 649 72.03 -22.24 41.23
CA GLU A 649 72.17 -22.54 39.80
C GLU A 649 70.81 -22.61 39.09
N LEU A 650 69.82 -23.27 39.70
CA LEU A 650 68.47 -23.38 39.16
C LEU A 650 67.80 -22.01 39.03
N VAL A 651 67.79 -21.21 40.11
CA VAL A 651 67.21 -19.85 40.11
C VAL A 651 67.97 -18.91 39.17
N GLY A 652 69.30 -19.01 39.13
CA GLY A 652 70.13 -18.24 38.21
C GLY A 652 69.91 -18.60 36.74
N SER A 653 69.60 -19.86 36.43
CA SER A 653 69.26 -20.31 35.06
C SER A 653 67.90 -19.77 34.61
N ASP A 654 66.90 -19.78 35.50
CA ASP A 654 65.56 -19.23 35.23
C ASP A 654 65.58 -17.71 35.04
N GLN A 655 66.38 -17.00 35.84
CA GLN A 655 66.52 -15.55 35.71
C GLN A 655 67.17 -15.16 34.38
N ARG A 656 68.24 -15.87 33.98
CA ARG A 656 68.87 -15.69 32.66
C ARG A 656 67.91 -15.99 31.52
N ARG A 657 67.06 -17.01 31.64
CA ARG A 657 66.01 -17.31 30.65
C ARG A 657 64.98 -16.18 30.54
N ARG A 658 64.50 -15.65 31.67
CA ARG A 658 63.55 -14.52 31.68
C ARG A 658 64.16 -13.24 31.09
N GLU A 659 65.43 -12.99 31.36
CA GLU A 659 66.17 -11.87 30.77
C GLU A 659 66.34 -12.03 29.25
N ARG A 660 66.67 -13.24 28.78
CA ARG A 660 66.68 -13.58 27.34
C ARG A 660 65.32 -13.33 26.69
N GLU A 661 64.24 -13.81 27.29
CA GLU A 661 62.88 -13.59 26.78
C GLU A 661 62.48 -12.11 26.79
N ARG A 662 62.89 -11.34 27.82
CA ARG A 662 62.66 -9.90 27.90
C ARG A 662 63.41 -9.15 26.81
N ILE A 663 64.69 -9.46 26.59
CA ILE A 663 65.51 -8.84 25.55
C ILE A 663 64.97 -9.20 24.16
N ALA A 664 64.59 -10.46 23.92
CA ALA A 664 63.96 -10.87 22.67
C ALA A 664 62.66 -10.08 22.40
N LYS A 665 61.77 -9.95 23.38
CA LYS A 665 60.53 -9.15 23.26
C LYS A 665 60.81 -7.67 22.98
N LEU A 666 61.84 -7.09 23.62
CA LEU A 666 62.27 -5.71 23.37
C LEU A 666 62.82 -5.54 21.96
N LEU A 667 63.60 -6.50 21.45
CA LEU A 667 64.11 -6.47 20.08
C LEU A 667 62.97 -6.59 19.05
N THR A 668 61.97 -7.45 19.27
CA THR A 668 60.79 -7.55 18.41
C THR A 668 59.97 -6.24 18.41
N TYR A 669 59.82 -5.61 19.59
CA TYR A 669 59.09 -4.36 19.73
C TYR A 669 59.81 -3.18 19.05
N CYS A 670 61.14 -3.10 19.19
CA CYS A 670 61.97 -2.09 18.54
C CYS A 670 62.07 -2.31 17.02
N GLY A 671 62.01 -3.55 16.54
CA GLY A 671 62.01 -3.89 15.10
C GLY A 671 60.70 -3.56 14.38
N ALA A 672 59.57 -3.49 15.09
CA ALA A 672 58.27 -3.17 14.51
C ALA A 672 58.07 -1.67 14.17
N SER A 673 58.99 -0.80 14.60
CA SER A 673 58.90 0.66 14.41
C SER A 673 59.58 1.18 13.12
N SER A 674 60.21 0.33 12.30
CA SER A 674 60.83 0.75 11.04
C SER A 674 60.35 -0.07 9.85
N VAL A 675 59.73 0.64 8.92
CA VAL A 675 59.39 0.32 7.53
C VAL A 675 60.28 -0.77 6.88
N THR A 676 59.60 -1.80 6.34
CA THR A 676 60.04 -2.82 5.37
C THR A 676 61.46 -3.37 5.50
N VAL A 677 61.64 -4.54 6.11
CA VAL A 677 62.79 -5.41 5.81
C VAL A 677 62.34 -6.88 5.83
N GLU A 678 62.66 -7.56 4.73
CA GLU A 678 62.49 -8.99 4.47
C GLU A 678 63.14 -9.86 5.57
N HIS A 679 62.67 -11.10 5.69
CA HIS A 679 63.12 -12.13 6.63
C HIS A 679 64.55 -11.94 7.18
N ARG A 680 64.67 -11.39 8.39
CA ARG A 680 65.90 -11.47 9.17
C ARG A 680 65.95 -12.83 9.86
N ASP A 681 67.05 -13.55 9.64
CA ASP A 681 67.28 -14.89 10.19
C ASP A 681 67.31 -14.87 11.72
N ARG A 682 66.49 -15.73 12.33
CA ARG A 682 66.34 -15.89 13.79
C ARG A 682 67.64 -16.21 14.51
N THR A 683 68.64 -16.75 13.81
CA THR A 683 69.96 -17.09 14.35
C THR A 683 70.78 -15.84 14.67
N VAL A 684 70.67 -14.78 13.85
CA VAL A 684 71.40 -13.52 14.05
C VAL A 684 70.86 -12.75 15.26
N GLU A 685 69.55 -12.86 15.53
CA GLU A 685 68.94 -12.27 16.72
C GLU A 685 69.38 -13.00 18.01
N GLN A 686 69.56 -14.32 17.96
CA GLN A 686 70.03 -15.10 19.10
C GLN A 686 71.50 -14.79 19.44
N GLU A 687 72.36 -14.64 18.44
CA GLU A 687 73.76 -14.25 18.64
C GLU A 687 73.89 -12.84 19.24
N ALA A 688 73.07 -11.89 18.79
CA ALA A 688 73.04 -10.53 19.33
C ALA A 688 72.54 -10.49 20.79
N VAL A 689 71.55 -11.31 21.16
CA VAL A 689 71.06 -11.43 22.54
C VAL A 689 72.14 -12.02 23.45
N ASP A 690 72.86 -13.04 23.00
CA ASP A 690 73.94 -13.65 23.77
C ASP A 690 75.15 -12.71 23.92
N GLU A 691 75.46 -11.90 22.90
CA GLU A 691 76.52 -10.90 22.99
C GLU A 691 76.19 -9.76 23.97
N VAL A 692 74.94 -9.29 23.97
CA VAL A 692 74.45 -8.28 24.92
C VAL A 692 74.47 -8.83 26.35
N LEU A 693 73.98 -10.05 26.56
CA LEU A 693 74.01 -10.70 27.87
C LEU A 693 75.43 -10.88 28.39
N HIS A 694 76.36 -11.27 27.52
CA HIS A 694 77.75 -11.44 27.90
C HIS A 694 78.41 -10.11 28.32
N ARG A 695 78.08 -9.00 27.63
CA ARG A 695 78.54 -7.66 28.00
C ARG A 695 77.93 -7.17 29.31
N THR A 696 76.63 -7.38 29.54
CA THR A 696 75.99 -6.99 30.82
C THR A 696 76.50 -7.79 32.01
N LEU A 697 76.72 -9.11 31.85
CA LEU A 697 77.27 -9.95 32.91
C LEU A 697 78.74 -9.59 33.22
N LYS A 698 79.51 -9.20 32.20
CA LYS A 698 80.88 -8.71 32.39
C LYS A 698 80.91 -7.41 33.19
N LEU A 699 80.01 -6.48 32.88
CA LEU A 699 79.86 -5.21 33.61
C LEU A 699 79.40 -5.39 35.07
N THR A 700 78.54 -6.38 35.35
CA THR A 700 78.15 -6.68 36.74
C THR A 700 79.28 -7.34 37.54
N CYS A 701 80.07 -8.23 36.94
CA CYS A 701 81.24 -8.81 37.59
C CYS A 701 82.36 -7.79 37.84
N GLU A 702 82.55 -6.82 36.93
CA GLU A 702 83.54 -5.74 37.09
C GLU A 702 83.12 -4.74 38.20
N ASN A 703 81.82 -4.53 38.41
CA ASN A 703 81.30 -3.69 39.50
C ASN A 703 81.36 -4.35 40.89
N GLU A 704 81.25 -5.68 40.97
CA GLU A 704 81.40 -6.40 42.25
C GLU A 704 82.88 -6.55 42.69
N LEU A 705 83.83 -6.55 41.74
CA LEU A 705 85.27 -6.55 42.02
C LEU A 705 85.84 -5.16 42.35
N GLY A 706 85.12 -4.07 42.04
CA GLY A 706 85.48 -2.70 42.44
C GLY A 706 84.97 -2.29 43.83
N ALA A 707 84.19 -3.16 44.50
CA ALA A 707 83.58 -2.92 45.81
C ALA A 707 84.11 -3.83 46.92
N LEU A 708 85.13 -4.66 46.63
CA LEU A 708 86.00 -5.36 47.59
C LEU A 708 87.38 -4.69 47.57
#